data_AF-A0A258GJ52-F1
#
_entry.id   AF-A0A258GJ52-F1
#
_cell.length_a   1.000
_cell.length_b   1.000
_cell.length_c   1.000
_cell.angle_alpha   90.00
_cell.angle_beta   90.00
_cell.angle_gamma   90.00
#
_symmetry.space_group_name_H-M   'P 1'
#
loop_
_entity.id
_entity.type
_entity.pdbx_description
1 polymer ?
#
loop_
_entity_poly.entity_id
_entity_poly.type
_entity_poly.pdbx_seq_one_letter_code
_entity_poly.pdbx_strand_id
1 'polypeptide(L)'
;MADNEKDVALRHAAKFHLIANPNYFGNLTDLKLAGIPKPVLKKIGDTSFEELTCIGYNPDTEILTAIVRIKQQSGYGGDACTNGSQEYVRFYLDYGDGTWVDHGVTSFTIHDLPFKEPLCYAVSIRIRPKRRSCCDDKPVLPNVRAVLSWNTMPPANMPNWNPIWGNRLERDIQIEPRNWFICKLIDHIGDIGIQKIDPGLIDKITSAVTKLPPPKPEATLPELMKIARGEDRELAVLRNVFPAVTKLAANPDDMVALQALAPLKALDIDISKFADFLAQPKFNTTYEELHCVGLDRDATTLHGVVQVKRRSGYSGNLCQKGSREYIAFYLDFGAGWEYQGTTWVEVHDVDVPKGGLWYQAALPVNLDKHRQVWCKSGRARIRGILSWAVPPAPNQPNFVPHWGDREDCWIEIRPLPKGLPEGIATGYLETIGNMPVDQIDAAGFAHGNGVGNVPSGADDSPFGGSINFAGALANAPSGPIKYQVMVRAPGDLVYNPWTSSFGVTVTTIIGGSISQADQTQTAVGGFFTYIPQFGAVFKSVAGDLLAQYSSSKQGLHFVYVAFYDATTNALIDQTVPEAFFVNTVPPKADVEISGGNCRKFNAGEPMMGTYSMTSDFARVLSLSVTPVPEANGGVLKITSLAPAALLAPPFGGTGPSVSVSYGASQMTTVGAAGNWTLETGGMEPCGYNIRIEVWDRTIVNSHQLGWPGSDIEGFCIE
;
A
#
# COMPACT_ATOMS: atom_id res chain seq x y z
N MET A 1 -14.23 33.68 2.33
CA MET A 1 -13.10 33.74 3.29
C MET A 1 -13.55 33.29 4.68
N ALA A 2 -14.53 33.96 5.30
CA ALA A 2 -15.02 33.59 6.64
C ALA A 2 -15.53 32.13 6.80
N ASP A 3 -16.16 31.55 5.77
CA ASP A 3 -16.62 30.15 5.86
C ASP A 3 -15.48 29.12 5.70
N ASN A 4 -14.45 29.43 4.89
CA ASN A 4 -13.28 28.56 4.75
C ASN A 4 -12.45 28.54 6.04
N GLU A 5 -12.29 29.69 6.71
CA GLU A 5 -11.60 29.78 8.00
C GLU A 5 -12.30 28.97 9.10
N LYS A 6 -13.65 28.97 9.10
CA LYS A 6 -14.42 28.14 10.04
C LYS A 6 -14.25 26.65 9.78
N ASP A 7 -14.25 26.22 8.52
CA ASP A 7 -14.07 24.81 8.18
C ASP A 7 -12.63 24.33 8.48
N VAL A 8 -11.60 25.16 8.24
CA VAL A 8 -10.22 24.88 8.66
C VAL A 8 -10.12 24.75 10.19
N ALA A 9 -10.74 25.68 10.94
CA ALA A 9 -10.75 25.61 12.40
C ALA A 9 -11.44 24.35 12.93
N LEU A 10 -12.57 23.97 12.32
CA LEU A 10 -13.30 22.74 12.66
C LEU A 10 -12.46 21.49 12.38
N ARG A 11 -11.72 21.48 11.28
CA ARG A 11 -10.80 20.39 10.89
C ARG A 11 -9.66 20.25 11.91
N HIS A 12 -9.01 21.35 12.31
CA HIS A 12 -7.97 21.34 13.34
C HIS A 12 -8.48 20.88 14.71
N ALA A 13 -9.73 21.22 15.07
CA ALA A 13 -10.35 20.82 16.34
C ALA A 13 -11.04 19.44 16.30
N ALA A 14 -11.02 18.73 15.16
CA ALA A 14 -11.81 17.52 14.94
C ALA A 14 -11.58 16.44 16.01
N LYS A 15 -10.31 16.17 16.37
CA LYS A 15 -9.95 15.18 17.39
C LYS A 15 -10.54 15.53 18.76
N PHE A 16 -10.51 16.81 19.13
CA PHE A 16 -11.09 17.28 20.39
C PHE A 16 -12.62 17.06 20.42
N HIS A 17 -13.31 17.37 19.31
CA HIS A 17 -14.74 17.14 19.20
C HIS A 17 -15.12 15.65 19.28
N LEU A 18 -14.32 14.77 18.65
CA LEU A 18 -14.54 13.32 18.68
C LEU A 18 -14.29 12.71 20.07
N ILE A 19 -13.33 13.25 20.85
CA ILE A 19 -13.11 12.83 22.24
C ILE A 19 -14.33 13.19 23.11
N ALA A 20 -14.89 14.38 22.93
CA ALA A 20 -16.07 14.82 23.68
C ALA A 20 -17.35 14.07 23.29
N ASN A 21 -17.50 13.76 22.00
CA ASN A 21 -18.62 12.97 21.47
C ASN A 21 -18.14 12.15 20.24
N PRO A 22 -18.03 10.81 20.36
CA PRO A 22 -17.60 9.97 19.25
C PRO A 22 -18.46 10.08 17.98
N ASN A 23 -19.72 10.51 18.09
CA ASN A 23 -20.64 10.75 16.99
C ASN A 23 -20.86 12.24 16.71
N TYR A 24 -19.94 13.12 17.12
CA TYR A 24 -20.09 14.58 16.98
C TYR A 24 -20.54 14.98 15.57
N PHE A 25 -19.92 14.38 14.54
CA PHE A 25 -20.16 14.69 13.13
C PHE A 25 -21.30 13.88 12.47
N GLY A 26 -21.87 12.90 13.18
CA GLY A 26 -22.96 12.05 12.70
C GLY A 26 -22.55 10.85 11.84
N ASN A 27 -21.26 10.60 11.66
CA ASN A 27 -20.74 9.53 10.81
C ASN A 27 -20.89 8.11 11.41
N LEU A 28 -21.35 7.97 12.66
CA LEU A 28 -21.60 6.66 13.30
C LEU A 28 -23.08 6.25 13.27
N THR A 29 -23.99 7.12 12.83
CA THR A 29 -25.45 6.92 12.94
C THR A 29 -25.95 5.70 12.16
N ASP A 30 -25.28 5.33 11.07
CA ASP A 30 -25.65 4.19 10.22
C ASP A 30 -25.12 2.84 10.73
N LEU A 31 -24.24 2.82 11.74
CA LEU A 31 -23.59 1.61 12.25
C LEU A 31 -24.45 0.78 13.21
N LYS A 32 -25.70 1.20 13.50
CA LYS A 32 -26.64 0.51 14.41
C LYS A 32 -26.04 0.09 15.77
N LEU A 33 -25.06 0.83 16.32
CA LEU A 33 -24.52 0.52 17.64
C LEU A 33 -25.47 1.07 18.72
N ALA A 34 -25.71 0.29 19.78
CA ALA A 34 -26.52 0.74 20.91
C ALA A 34 -25.75 1.79 21.74
N GLY A 35 -26.45 2.83 22.20
CA GLY A 35 -25.86 3.85 23.08
C GLY A 35 -25.02 4.93 22.41
N ILE A 36 -25.02 5.04 21.07
CA ILE A 36 -24.32 6.14 20.37
C ILE A 36 -24.97 7.48 20.75
N PRO A 37 -24.18 8.49 21.19
CA PRO A 37 -24.69 9.84 21.43
C PRO A 37 -25.30 10.46 20.17
N LYS A 38 -26.25 11.39 20.34
CA LYS A 38 -26.80 12.15 19.20
C LYS A 38 -25.70 12.99 18.54
N PRO A 39 -25.75 13.18 17.21
CA PRO A 39 -24.82 14.06 16.53
C PRO A 39 -25.02 15.52 16.94
N VAL A 40 -23.93 16.27 17.02
CA VAL A 40 -23.92 17.70 17.35
C VAL A 40 -23.95 18.53 16.07
N LEU A 41 -23.14 18.14 15.08
CA LEU A 41 -23.04 18.78 13.78
C LEU A 41 -23.11 17.71 12.69
N LYS A 42 -24.07 17.75 11.79
CA LYS A 42 -24.10 16.76 10.68
C LYS A 42 -23.12 17.19 9.59
N LYS A 43 -21.96 16.52 9.50
CA LYS A 43 -20.96 16.73 8.45
C LYS A 43 -20.38 15.37 8.05
N ILE A 44 -20.73 14.90 6.87
CA ILE A 44 -20.38 13.57 6.36
C ILE A 44 -20.12 13.72 4.86
N GLY A 45 -19.00 13.18 4.38
CA GLY A 45 -18.66 13.16 2.96
C GLY A 45 -18.24 14.53 2.40
N ASP A 46 -17.65 15.41 3.20
CA ASP A 46 -17.24 16.74 2.76
C ASP A 46 -16.01 16.69 1.84
N THR A 47 -16.17 17.10 0.59
CA THR A 47 -15.10 17.12 -0.43
C THR A 47 -14.54 18.51 -0.74
N SER A 48 -14.77 19.50 0.13
CA SER A 48 -14.28 20.87 -0.02
C SER A 48 -12.75 20.97 0.06
N PHE A 49 -12.10 20.04 0.76
CA PHE A 49 -10.64 19.96 0.93
C PHE A 49 -10.01 18.91 0.01
N GLU A 50 -10.53 17.69 0.04
CA GLU A 50 -10.03 16.57 -0.74
C GLU A 50 -11.16 15.82 -1.41
N GLU A 51 -10.87 15.22 -2.56
CA GLU A 51 -11.82 14.37 -3.27
C GLU A 51 -11.11 13.21 -3.94
N LEU A 52 -11.62 12.01 -3.72
CA LEU A 52 -11.31 10.84 -4.50
C LEU A 52 -12.04 10.94 -5.84
N THR A 53 -11.29 11.14 -6.93
CA THR A 53 -11.85 11.43 -8.26
C THR A 53 -11.83 10.21 -9.19
N CYS A 54 -10.82 9.34 -9.05
CA CYS A 54 -10.69 8.15 -9.88
C CYS A 54 -10.23 6.92 -9.09
N ILE A 55 -10.64 5.75 -9.56
CA ILE A 55 -10.10 4.44 -9.19
C ILE A 55 -9.80 3.70 -10.50
N GLY A 56 -8.65 3.03 -10.59
CA GLY A 56 -8.32 2.17 -11.72
C GLY A 56 -7.55 0.93 -11.25
N TYR A 57 -7.60 -0.13 -12.05
CA TYR A 57 -6.93 -1.39 -11.77
C TYR A 57 -6.08 -1.84 -12.95
N ASN A 58 -4.91 -2.42 -12.69
CA ASN A 58 -4.09 -3.02 -13.73
C ASN A 58 -4.09 -4.55 -13.58
N PRO A 59 -4.71 -5.29 -14.52
CA PRO A 59 -4.85 -6.74 -14.42
C PRO A 59 -3.54 -7.51 -14.34
N ASP A 60 -2.50 -7.06 -15.05
CA ASP A 60 -1.21 -7.73 -15.14
C ASP A 60 -0.40 -7.61 -13.84
N THR A 61 -0.58 -6.50 -13.12
CA THR A 61 0.21 -6.17 -11.93
C THR A 61 -0.55 -6.36 -10.63
N GLU A 62 -1.87 -6.52 -10.72
CA GLU A 62 -2.80 -6.60 -9.59
C GLU A 62 -2.78 -5.36 -8.69
N ILE A 63 -2.45 -4.20 -9.26
CA ILE A 63 -2.39 -2.92 -8.55
C ILE A 63 -3.70 -2.15 -8.74
N LEU A 64 -4.32 -1.79 -7.61
CA LEU A 64 -5.35 -0.77 -7.53
C LEU A 64 -4.71 0.58 -7.28
N THR A 65 -5.18 1.60 -8.01
CA THR A 65 -4.78 2.99 -7.84
C THR A 65 -6.00 3.85 -7.59
N ALA A 66 -5.88 4.82 -6.69
CA ALA A 66 -6.81 5.90 -6.49
C ALA A 66 -6.13 7.24 -6.77
N ILE A 67 -6.85 8.17 -7.39
CA ILE A 67 -6.41 9.57 -7.56
C ILE A 67 -7.20 10.46 -6.61
N VAL A 68 -6.48 11.17 -5.75
CA VAL A 68 -7.02 12.11 -4.75
C VAL A 68 -6.64 13.52 -5.16
N ARG A 69 -7.65 14.38 -5.30
CA ARG A 69 -7.48 15.80 -5.63
C ARG A 69 -7.55 16.63 -4.36
N ILE A 70 -6.43 17.26 -4.01
CA ILE A 70 -6.33 18.23 -2.91
C ILE A 70 -6.66 19.62 -3.46
N LYS A 71 -7.61 20.31 -2.83
CA LYS A 71 -8.23 21.54 -3.35
C LYS A 71 -7.90 22.79 -2.53
N GLN A 72 -7.45 22.63 -1.28
CA GLN A 72 -7.13 23.74 -0.40
C GLN A 72 -5.62 23.87 -0.21
N GLN A 73 -5.18 25.07 0.18
CA GLN A 73 -3.77 25.36 0.48
C GLN A 73 -3.41 25.08 1.95
N SER A 74 -4.43 24.99 2.81
CA SER A 74 -4.27 24.91 4.27
C SER A 74 -5.32 24.01 4.90
N GLY A 75 -5.07 23.55 6.12
CA GLY A 75 -5.96 22.64 6.86
C GLY A 75 -5.38 21.22 7.01
N TYR A 76 -4.10 21.07 6.69
CA TYR A 76 -3.39 19.80 6.59
C TYR A 76 -2.30 19.66 7.65
N GLY A 77 -2.37 20.41 8.75
CA GLY A 77 -1.51 20.20 9.91
C GLY A 77 -0.13 20.84 9.84
N GLY A 78 0.05 21.87 9.01
CA GLY A 78 1.27 22.67 8.92
C GLY A 78 2.00 22.53 7.59
N ASP A 79 3.06 23.32 7.41
CA ASP A 79 3.87 23.35 6.17
C ASP A 79 4.72 22.07 5.99
N ALA A 80 5.49 22.02 4.90
CA ALA A 80 6.36 20.90 4.57
C ALA A 80 7.49 20.62 5.59
N CYS A 81 7.71 21.47 6.60
CA CYS A 81 8.59 21.19 7.74
C CYS A 81 7.91 20.40 8.87
N THR A 82 6.58 20.32 8.87
CA THR A 82 5.80 19.73 9.95
C THR A 82 5.45 18.27 9.63
N ASN A 83 4.83 17.58 10.60
CA ASN A 83 4.32 16.23 10.38
C ASN A 83 3.16 16.18 9.37
N GLY A 84 2.54 17.32 9.06
CA GLY A 84 1.36 17.38 8.21
C GLY A 84 0.19 16.56 8.76
N SER A 85 -0.64 16.08 7.85
CA SER A 85 -1.78 15.20 8.14
C SER A 85 -1.84 14.06 7.14
N GLN A 86 -2.57 13.00 7.48
CA GLN A 86 -2.66 11.80 6.64
C GLN A 86 -3.96 11.79 5.84
N GLU A 87 -3.86 11.42 4.57
CA GLU A 87 -5.00 11.03 3.75
C GLU A 87 -4.99 9.50 3.62
N TYR A 88 -6.07 8.85 4.05
CA TYR A 88 -6.19 7.39 3.99
C TYR A 88 -7.16 6.97 2.89
N VAL A 89 -6.80 5.96 2.12
CA VAL A 89 -7.68 5.33 1.12
C VAL A 89 -7.77 3.83 1.38
N ARG A 90 -8.95 3.34 1.75
CA ARG A 90 -9.22 1.90 1.95
C ARG A 90 -10.02 1.33 0.80
N PHE A 91 -9.64 0.14 0.33
CA PHE A 91 -10.24 -0.53 -0.83
C PHE A 91 -11.03 -1.77 -0.46
N TYR A 92 -12.15 -1.99 -1.13
CA TYR A 92 -12.99 -3.17 -1.02
C TYR A 92 -13.39 -3.69 -2.41
N LEU A 93 -13.56 -5.00 -2.56
CA LEU A 93 -14.07 -5.64 -3.78
C LEU A 93 -15.35 -6.43 -3.50
N ASP A 94 -16.37 -6.25 -4.35
CA ASP A 94 -17.57 -7.09 -4.44
C ASP A 94 -17.55 -7.82 -5.79
N TYR A 95 -17.70 -9.15 -5.77
CA TYR A 95 -17.69 -10.01 -6.96
C TYR A 95 -19.09 -10.25 -7.54
N GLY A 96 -20.08 -9.44 -7.15
CA GLY A 96 -21.47 -9.50 -7.61
C GLY A 96 -22.41 -10.24 -6.66
N ASP A 97 -21.96 -10.60 -5.46
CA ASP A 97 -22.76 -11.26 -4.42
C ASP A 97 -23.23 -10.29 -3.31
N GLY A 98 -22.85 -9.01 -3.40
CA GLY A 98 -23.17 -8.00 -2.39
C GLY A 98 -22.22 -8.03 -1.18
N THR A 99 -21.24 -8.95 -1.15
CA THR A 99 -20.29 -9.10 -0.06
C THR A 99 -18.97 -8.45 -0.41
N TRP A 100 -18.64 -7.39 0.32
CA TRP A 100 -17.40 -6.65 0.16
C TRP A 100 -16.25 -7.33 0.91
N VAL A 101 -15.16 -7.61 0.20
CA VAL A 101 -13.90 -8.08 0.76
C VAL A 101 -12.97 -6.88 0.96
N ASP A 102 -12.50 -6.67 2.19
CA ASP A 102 -11.50 -5.64 2.49
C ASP A 102 -10.12 -6.05 1.93
N HIS A 103 -9.53 -5.16 1.14
CA HIS A 103 -8.24 -5.37 0.49
C HIS A 103 -7.11 -4.54 1.10
N GLY A 104 -7.39 -3.80 2.18
CA GLY A 104 -6.41 -3.00 2.91
C GLY A 104 -6.55 -1.49 2.67
N VAL A 105 -5.65 -0.75 3.33
CA VAL A 105 -5.59 0.71 3.33
C VAL A 105 -4.19 1.14 2.93
N THR A 106 -4.12 2.26 2.21
CA THR A 106 -2.88 2.99 1.92
C THR A 106 -3.07 4.45 2.34
N SER A 107 -1.98 5.21 2.43
CA SER A 107 -2.03 6.61 2.83
C SER A 107 -0.87 7.41 2.28
N PHE A 108 -1.04 8.73 2.28
CA PHE A 108 0.04 9.68 2.03
C PHE A 108 -0.07 10.87 2.96
N THR A 109 1.08 11.49 3.23
CA THR A 109 1.13 12.72 4.04
C THR A 109 0.88 13.93 3.16
N ILE A 110 0.02 14.83 3.63
CA ILE A 110 -0.28 16.11 3.00
C ILE A 110 0.04 17.26 3.96
N HIS A 111 0.45 18.40 3.39
CA HIS A 111 0.89 19.59 4.09
C HIS A 111 0.16 20.84 3.58
N ASP A 112 0.25 21.92 4.35
CA ASP A 112 -0.16 23.24 3.93
C ASP A 112 0.87 23.79 2.93
N LEU A 113 0.48 23.93 1.65
CA LEU A 113 1.37 24.28 0.55
C LEU A 113 0.97 25.62 -0.08
N PRO A 114 1.94 26.44 -0.53
CA PRO A 114 1.66 27.77 -1.07
C PRO A 114 1.06 27.75 -2.50
N PHE A 115 0.69 26.58 -3.03
CA PHE A 115 0.17 26.39 -4.39
C PHE A 115 -1.33 26.62 -4.42
N LYS A 116 -1.82 27.45 -5.37
CA LYS A 116 -3.24 27.83 -5.45
C LYS A 116 -4.06 26.82 -6.24
N GLU A 117 -3.39 26.06 -7.08
CA GLU A 117 -3.95 25.08 -7.99
C GLU A 117 -4.20 23.77 -7.24
N PRO A 118 -5.32 23.08 -7.50
CA PRO A 118 -5.54 21.76 -6.94
C PRO A 118 -4.46 20.77 -7.38
N LEU A 119 -4.01 19.93 -6.46
CA LEU A 119 -2.95 18.94 -6.68
C LEU A 119 -3.56 17.53 -6.81
N CYS A 120 -3.04 16.71 -7.73
CA CYS A 120 -3.46 15.33 -7.94
C CYS A 120 -2.43 14.34 -7.39
N TYR A 121 -2.77 13.71 -6.27
CA TYR A 121 -1.98 12.64 -5.68
C TYR A 121 -2.52 11.30 -6.16
N ALA A 122 -1.64 10.36 -6.46
CA ALA A 122 -1.99 8.97 -6.63
C ALA A 122 -1.59 8.19 -5.37
N VAL A 123 -2.38 7.18 -5.03
CA VAL A 123 -1.99 6.14 -4.08
C VAL A 123 -2.33 4.79 -4.64
N SER A 124 -1.51 3.80 -4.31
CA SER A 124 -1.68 2.45 -4.84
C SER A 124 -1.58 1.38 -3.76
N ILE A 125 -2.26 0.26 -4.01
CA ILE A 125 -2.12 -0.98 -3.23
C ILE A 125 -2.12 -2.18 -4.18
N ARG A 126 -1.25 -3.14 -3.90
CA ARG A 126 -1.29 -4.43 -4.59
C ARG A 126 -2.28 -5.34 -3.89
N ILE A 127 -3.18 -5.95 -4.67
CA ILE A 127 -4.17 -6.90 -4.18
C ILE A 127 -3.90 -8.30 -4.74
N ARG A 128 -4.55 -9.31 -4.17
CA ARG A 128 -4.62 -10.66 -4.73
C ARG A 128 -6.09 -11.00 -4.98
N PRO A 129 -6.65 -10.64 -6.14
CA PRO A 129 -8.06 -10.85 -6.42
C PRO A 129 -8.38 -12.33 -6.65
N LYS A 130 -9.64 -12.71 -6.41
CA LYS A 130 -10.13 -14.06 -6.68
C LYS A 130 -10.30 -14.24 -8.19
N ARG A 131 -9.38 -14.96 -8.83
CA ARG A 131 -9.52 -15.40 -10.23
C ARG A 131 -10.52 -16.57 -10.26
N ARG A 132 -11.74 -16.35 -10.79
CA ARG A 132 -12.84 -17.34 -10.74
C ARG A 132 -13.11 -18.04 -12.07
N SER A 133 -12.66 -17.51 -13.19
CA SER A 133 -13.00 -18.02 -14.52
C SER A 133 -11.79 -18.18 -15.43
N CYS A 134 -11.95 -19.02 -16.44
CA CYS A 134 -11.01 -19.16 -17.54
C CYS A 134 -11.23 -18.08 -18.61
N CYS A 135 -10.33 -17.98 -19.57
CA CYS A 135 -10.40 -16.89 -20.55
C CYS A 135 -11.59 -17.04 -21.52
N ASP A 136 -12.08 -18.27 -21.70
CA ASP A 136 -13.22 -18.66 -22.54
C ASP A 136 -14.55 -18.65 -21.78
N ASP A 137 -14.50 -18.45 -20.47
CA ASP A 137 -15.65 -18.27 -19.58
C ASP A 137 -16.12 -16.81 -19.52
N LYS A 138 -17.12 -16.55 -18.67
CA LYS A 138 -17.56 -15.19 -18.34
C LYS A 138 -16.43 -14.38 -17.67
N PRO A 139 -16.22 -13.11 -18.05
CA PRO A 139 -15.26 -12.22 -17.40
C PRO A 139 -15.60 -12.01 -15.92
N VAL A 140 -14.59 -11.86 -15.07
CA VAL A 140 -14.77 -11.49 -13.66
C VAL A 140 -14.65 -9.99 -13.53
N LEU A 141 -15.79 -9.32 -13.34
CA LEU A 141 -15.91 -7.87 -13.31
C LEU A 141 -16.39 -7.37 -11.94
N PRO A 142 -15.53 -7.39 -10.89
CA PRO A 142 -15.94 -6.96 -9.57
C PRO A 142 -16.11 -5.44 -9.51
N ASN A 143 -16.98 -5.00 -8.62
CA ASN A 143 -17.07 -3.60 -8.25
C ASN A 143 -16.04 -3.30 -7.16
N VAL A 144 -15.25 -2.26 -7.35
CA VAL A 144 -14.30 -1.74 -6.37
C VAL A 144 -14.91 -0.54 -5.69
N ARG A 145 -14.86 -0.52 -4.37
CA ARG A 145 -15.14 0.67 -3.56
C ARG A 145 -13.85 1.14 -2.93
N ALA A 146 -13.55 2.43 -3.08
CA ALA A 146 -12.51 3.08 -2.29
C ALA A 146 -13.11 4.18 -1.42
N VAL A 147 -12.59 4.31 -0.20
CA VAL A 147 -13.04 5.26 0.82
C VAL A 147 -11.87 6.16 1.21
N LEU A 148 -11.95 7.42 0.83
CA LEU A 148 -11.00 8.47 1.22
C LEU A 148 -11.42 9.08 2.56
N SER A 149 -10.47 9.24 3.48
CA SER A 149 -10.70 9.85 4.77
C SER A 149 -9.48 10.59 5.30
N TRP A 150 -9.68 11.85 5.65
CA TRP A 150 -8.64 12.65 6.27
C TRP A 150 -8.44 12.32 7.75
N ASN A 151 -7.17 12.10 8.12
CA ASN A 151 -6.61 12.03 9.48
C ASN A 151 -7.28 11.01 10.43
N THR A 152 -8.18 10.20 9.88
CA THR A 152 -8.88 9.10 10.52
C THR A 152 -8.88 7.95 9.54
N MET A 153 -8.18 6.88 9.87
CA MET A 153 -8.14 5.70 9.01
C MET A 153 -9.55 5.08 8.89
N PRO A 154 -10.04 4.80 7.67
CA PRO A 154 -11.29 4.07 7.49
C PRO A 154 -11.22 2.70 8.20
N PRO A 155 -12.25 2.33 8.99
CA PRO A 155 -12.24 1.08 9.74
C PRO A 155 -12.23 -0.14 8.82
N ALA A 156 -11.47 -1.17 9.22
CA ALA A 156 -11.41 -2.42 8.48
C ALA A 156 -12.77 -3.14 8.47
N ASN A 157 -13.08 -3.84 7.38
CA ASN A 157 -14.31 -4.63 7.19
C ASN A 157 -15.62 -3.83 7.31
N MET A 158 -15.58 -2.50 7.21
CA MET A 158 -16.74 -1.62 7.22
C MET A 158 -16.91 -0.89 5.86
N PRO A 159 -17.26 -1.60 4.78
CA PRO A 159 -17.32 -1.04 3.42
C PRO A 159 -18.33 0.12 3.29
N ASN A 160 -19.35 0.15 4.16
CA ASN A 160 -20.40 1.17 4.17
C ASN A 160 -20.09 2.34 5.12
N TRP A 161 -18.89 2.38 5.72
CA TRP A 161 -18.48 3.51 6.55
C TRP A 161 -18.41 4.80 5.73
N ASN A 162 -18.78 5.93 6.33
CA ASN A 162 -18.75 7.24 5.68
C ASN A 162 -17.75 8.15 6.39
N PRO A 163 -16.83 8.80 5.66
CA PRO A 163 -15.89 9.74 6.24
C PRO A 163 -16.58 11.07 6.60
N ILE A 164 -15.96 11.83 7.50
CA ILE A 164 -16.37 13.22 7.80
C ILE A 164 -15.92 14.13 6.64
N TRP A 165 -14.62 14.07 6.32
CA TRP A 165 -14.00 14.71 5.17
C TRP A 165 -13.43 13.66 4.22
N GLY A 166 -13.64 13.84 2.92
CA GLY A 166 -13.41 12.86 1.87
C GLY A 166 -14.72 12.25 1.35
N ASN A 167 -14.62 11.26 0.48
CA ASN A 167 -15.76 10.62 -0.16
C ASN A 167 -15.49 9.14 -0.45
N ARG A 168 -16.55 8.47 -0.90
CA ARG A 168 -16.48 7.13 -1.47
C ARG A 168 -16.62 7.20 -2.98
N LEU A 169 -15.94 6.29 -3.65
CA LEU A 169 -16.08 6.11 -5.08
C LEU A 169 -16.14 4.62 -5.40
N GLU A 170 -16.98 4.28 -6.37
CA GLU A 170 -17.18 2.90 -6.84
C GLU A 170 -16.91 2.81 -8.34
N ARG A 171 -16.21 1.76 -8.77
CA ARG A 171 -15.84 1.51 -10.16
C ARG A 171 -15.80 0.02 -10.48
N ASP A 172 -16.28 -0.35 -11.66
CA ASP A 172 -16.14 -1.71 -12.16
C ASP A 172 -14.75 -1.89 -12.79
N ILE A 173 -14.08 -2.99 -12.44
CA ILE A 173 -12.75 -3.34 -12.96
C ILE A 173 -12.79 -4.71 -13.63
N GLN A 174 -11.73 -5.08 -14.34
CA GLN A 174 -11.59 -6.42 -14.91
C GLN A 174 -10.46 -7.18 -14.23
N ILE A 175 -10.75 -8.37 -13.70
CA ILE A 175 -9.71 -9.28 -13.20
C ILE A 175 -9.20 -10.17 -14.34
N GLU A 176 -7.89 -10.40 -14.38
CA GLU A 176 -7.28 -11.33 -15.32
C GLU A 176 -7.84 -12.76 -15.12
N PRO A 177 -8.11 -13.51 -16.21
CA PRO A 177 -8.48 -14.92 -16.11
C PRO A 177 -7.48 -15.77 -15.31
N ARG A 178 -7.93 -16.96 -14.90
CA ARG A 178 -7.04 -18.00 -14.37
C ARG A 178 -5.99 -18.37 -15.41
N ASN A 179 -4.83 -18.76 -14.89
CA ASN A 179 -3.74 -19.28 -15.73
C ASN A 179 -4.23 -20.51 -16.53
N TRP A 180 -3.79 -20.62 -17.79
CA TRP A 180 -4.18 -21.67 -18.74
C TRP A 180 -4.08 -23.09 -18.15
N PHE A 181 -3.08 -23.33 -17.29
CA PHE A 181 -2.86 -24.61 -16.66
C PHE A 181 -3.97 -24.97 -15.67
N ILE A 182 -4.38 -24.02 -14.82
CA ILE A 182 -5.48 -24.24 -13.86
C ILE A 182 -6.78 -24.49 -14.62
N CYS A 183 -6.98 -23.79 -15.74
CA CYS A 183 -8.12 -24.01 -16.63
C CYS A 183 -8.11 -25.43 -17.21
N LYS A 184 -7.00 -25.86 -17.82
CA LYS A 184 -6.86 -27.22 -18.33
C LYS A 184 -7.01 -28.29 -17.25
N LEU A 185 -6.49 -28.04 -16.05
CA LEU A 185 -6.61 -28.96 -14.92
C LEU A 185 -8.08 -29.10 -14.50
N ILE A 186 -8.83 -27.99 -14.42
CA ILE A 186 -10.26 -28.02 -14.09
C ILE A 186 -11.05 -28.74 -15.19
N ASP A 187 -10.77 -28.49 -16.47
CA ASP A 187 -11.40 -29.22 -17.59
C ASP A 187 -11.17 -30.73 -17.46
N HIS A 188 -9.93 -31.14 -17.16
CA HIS A 188 -9.57 -32.56 -17.04
C HIS A 188 -10.10 -33.20 -15.75
N ILE A 189 -10.24 -32.46 -14.65
CA ILE A 189 -10.79 -32.98 -13.39
C ILE A 189 -12.33 -32.98 -13.42
N GLY A 190 -12.96 -31.99 -14.06
CA GLY A 190 -14.42 -31.91 -14.20
C GLY A 190 -15.02 -33.10 -14.93
N ASP A 191 -14.27 -33.66 -15.88
CA ASP A 191 -14.62 -34.88 -16.61
C ASP A 191 -14.35 -36.18 -15.82
N ILE A 192 -13.58 -36.12 -14.71
CA ILE A 192 -13.20 -37.27 -13.90
C ILE A 192 -13.85 -37.13 -12.52
N GLY A 193 -14.96 -37.84 -12.30
CA GLY A 193 -15.53 -38.01 -10.95
C GLY A 193 -14.42 -38.43 -9.97
N ILE A 194 -14.37 -37.82 -8.78
CA ILE A 194 -13.28 -37.85 -7.79
C ILE A 194 -13.09 -39.24 -7.14
N GLN A 195 -12.98 -40.29 -7.93
CA GLN A 195 -12.67 -41.64 -7.50
C GLN A 195 -11.64 -42.22 -8.48
N LYS A 196 -10.36 -42.13 -8.06
CA LYS A 196 -9.13 -42.65 -8.68
C LYS A 196 -8.43 -41.68 -9.64
N ILE A 197 -7.55 -40.86 -9.07
CA ILE A 197 -6.48 -40.20 -9.84
C ILE A 197 -5.41 -41.27 -10.13
N ASP A 198 -5.24 -41.61 -11.41
CA ASP A 198 -4.18 -42.49 -11.90
C ASP A 198 -2.80 -41.81 -11.75
N PRO A 199 -1.78 -42.48 -11.16
CA PRO A 199 -0.40 -41.97 -11.10
C PRO A 199 0.17 -41.51 -12.45
N GLY A 200 -0.22 -42.12 -13.57
CA GLY A 200 0.21 -41.69 -14.91
C GLY A 200 -0.29 -40.29 -15.32
N LEU A 201 -1.37 -39.82 -14.68
CA LEU A 201 -1.89 -38.45 -14.87
C LEU A 201 -0.99 -37.44 -14.13
N ILE A 202 -0.41 -37.81 -12.99
CA ILE A 202 0.52 -36.97 -12.22
C ILE A 202 1.80 -36.72 -13.01
N ASP A 203 2.35 -37.73 -13.69
CA ASP A 203 3.56 -37.56 -14.51
C ASP A 203 3.31 -36.68 -15.76
N LYS A 204 2.13 -36.80 -16.38
CA LYS A 204 1.70 -35.91 -17.47
C LYS A 204 1.47 -34.47 -16.99
N ILE A 205 0.86 -34.30 -15.83
CA ILE A 205 0.69 -32.99 -15.19
C ILE A 205 2.07 -32.39 -14.90
N THR A 206 2.99 -33.14 -14.29
CA THR A 206 4.36 -32.71 -13.94
C THR A 206 5.16 -32.30 -15.18
N SER A 207 5.01 -33.04 -16.28
CA SER A 207 5.66 -32.74 -17.57
C SER A 207 5.05 -31.54 -18.32
N ALA A 208 3.80 -31.20 -18.04
CA ALA A 208 3.14 -30.00 -18.58
C ALA A 208 3.42 -28.76 -17.74
N VAL A 209 3.61 -28.90 -16.42
CA VAL A 209 3.95 -27.82 -15.47
C VAL A 209 5.31 -27.16 -15.79
N THR A 210 6.22 -27.88 -16.46
CA THR A 210 7.52 -27.33 -16.86
C THR A 210 7.48 -26.50 -18.16
N LYS A 211 6.35 -26.44 -18.87
CA LYS A 211 6.20 -25.61 -20.08
C LYS A 211 5.48 -24.31 -19.74
N LEU A 212 6.12 -23.19 -20.10
CA LEU A 212 5.50 -21.87 -20.04
C LEU A 212 4.17 -21.87 -20.82
N PRO A 213 3.16 -21.12 -20.37
CA PRO A 213 1.94 -20.90 -21.15
C PRO A 213 2.27 -20.48 -22.57
N PRO A 214 1.59 -21.04 -23.60
CA PRO A 214 1.69 -20.46 -24.92
C PRO A 214 1.21 -19.00 -24.85
N PRO A 215 1.87 -18.06 -25.56
CA PRO A 215 1.40 -16.68 -25.62
C PRO A 215 -0.01 -16.64 -26.23
N LYS A 216 -0.84 -15.69 -25.77
CA LYS A 216 -2.18 -15.50 -26.33
C LYS A 216 -2.09 -15.23 -27.85
N PRO A 217 -2.95 -15.86 -28.68
CA PRO A 217 -3.01 -15.60 -30.11
C PRO A 217 -3.54 -14.19 -30.41
N GLU A 218 -3.22 -13.70 -31.60
CA GLU A 218 -3.85 -12.49 -32.16
C GLU A 218 -5.24 -12.83 -32.70
N ALA A 219 -6.18 -11.89 -32.56
CA ALA A 219 -7.51 -12.05 -33.10
C ALA A 219 -7.53 -11.82 -34.61
N THR A 220 -8.22 -12.67 -35.36
CA THR A 220 -8.44 -12.46 -36.79
C THR A 220 -9.60 -11.50 -37.04
N LEU A 221 -9.58 -10.77 -38.16
CA LEU A 221 -10.67 -9.84 -38.49
C LEU A 221 -12.07 -10.50 -38.53
N PRO A 222 -12.24 -11.73 -39.08
CA PRO A 222 -13.51 -12.45 -39.01
C PRO A 222 -13.98 -12.77 -37.58
N GLU A 223 -13.07 -13.08 -36.65
CA GLU A 223 -13.42 -13.32 -35.24
C GLU A 223 -13.90 -12.03 -34.57
N LEU A 224 -13.19 -10.92 -34.78
CA LEU A 224 -13.55 -9.61 -34.26
C LEU A 224 -14.93 -9.15 -34.76
N MET A 225 -15.26 -9.42 -36.02
CA MET A 225 -16.56 -9.10 -36.60
C MET A 225 -17.73 -9.92 -36.05
N LYS A 226 -17.49 -11.10 -35.47
CA LYS A 226 -18.55 -11.88 -34.80
C LYS A 226 -18.92 -11.26 -33.45
N ILE A 227 -17.97 -10.59 -32.80
CA ILE A 227 -18.14 -9.98 -31.48
C ILE A 227 -18.83 -8.61 -31.61
N ALA A 228 -18.44 -7.82 -32.61
CA ALA A 228 -19.06 -6.53 -32.89
C ALA A 228 -20.51 -6.69 -33.43
N ARG A 229 -21.47 -5.96 -32.85
CA ARG A 229 -22.90 -6.00 -33.24
C ARG A 229 -23.46 -4.58 -33.43
N GLY A 230 -24.48 -4.44 -34.27
CA GLY A 230 -25.19 -3.17 -34.48
C GLY A 230 -24.32 -2.09 -35.14
N GLU A 231 -24.58 -0.82 -34.79
CA GLU A 231 -23.90 0.37 -35.34
C GLU A 231 -22.39 0.41 -35.01
N ASP A 232 -21.92 -0.32 -34.01
CA ASP A 232 -20.50 -0.37 -33.61
C ASP A 232 -19.64 -1.25 -34.53
N ARG A 233 -20.23 -2.00 -35.47
CA ARG A 233 -19.51 -3.00 -36.28
C ARG A 233 -18.49 -2.39 -37.25
N GLU A 234 -18.87 -1.38 -38.02
CA GLU A 234 -17.95 -0.74 -38.98
C GLU A 234 -16.84 0.05 -38.26
N LEU A 235 -17.18 0.74 -37.17
CA LEU A 235 -16.22 1.53 -36.39
C LEU A 235 -15.24 0.66 -35.60
N ALA A 236 -15.68 -0.49 -35.07
CA ALA A 236 -14.80 -1.47 -34.46
C ALA A 236 -13.86 -2.10 -35.49
N VAL A 237 -14.32 -2.37 -36.72
CA VAL A 237 -13.43 -2.84 -37.79
C VAL A 237 -12.41 -1.77 -38.17
N LEU A 238 -12.84 -0.52 -38.37
CA LEU A 238 -11.93 0.60 -38.66
C LEU A 238 -10.82 0.72 -37.63
N ARG A 239 -11.16 0.66 -36.33
CA ARG A 239 -10.16 0.62 -35.25
C ARG A 239 -9.18 -0.50 -35.49
N ASN A 240 -9.64 -1.75 -35.58
CA ASN A 240 -8.74 -2.90 -35.71
C ASN A 240 -7.78 -2.85 -36.90
N VAL A 241 -8.19 -2.24 -38.03
CA VAL A 241 -7.33 -2.09 -39.20
C VAL A 241 -6.49 -0.81 -39.20
N PHE A 242 -6.79 0.16 -38.33
CA PHE A 242 -6.08 1.43 -38.25
C PHE A 242 -4.57 1.31 -38.04
N PRO A 243 -4.05 0.42 -37.16
CA PRO A 243 -2.60 0.26 -37.02
C PRO A 243 -1.92 -0.10 -38.35
N ALA A 244 -2.55 -0.96 -39.16
CA ALA A 244 -2.05 -1.28 -40.50
C ALA A 244 -2.14 -0.09 -41.46
N VAL A 245 -3.24 0.68 -41.42
CA VAL A 245 -3.39 1.91 -42.21
C VAL A 245 -2.30 2.94 -41.86
N THR A 246 -2.02 3.16 -40.58
CA THR A 246 -0.96 4.11 -40.16
C THR A 246 0.44 3.66 -40.59
N LYS A 247 0.72 2.34 -40.54
CA LYS A 247 1.98 1.78 -41.05
C LYS A 247 2.13 2.04 -42.55
N LEU A 248 1.07 1.84 -43.34
CA LEU A 248 1.10 2.12 -44.78
C LEU A 248 1.20 3.62 -45.11
N ALA A 249 0.59 4.48 -44.29
CA ALA A 249 0.75 5.91 -44.45
C ALA A 249 2.20 6.36 -44.20
N ALA A 250 2.89 5.73 -43.25
CA ALA A 250 4.32 5.98 -42.97
C ALA A 250 5.25 5.30 -43.98
N ASN A 251 4.89 4.10 -44.46
CA ASN A 251 5.63 3.30 -45.42
C ASN A 251 4.67 2.55 -46.37
N PRO A 252 4.41 3.09 -47.58
CA PRO A 252 3.46 2.51 -48.52
C PRO A 252 3.76 1.08 -48.97
N ASP A 253 5.03 0.65 -48.86
CA ASP A 253 5.50 -0.67 -49.28
C ASP A 253 5.48 -1.72 -48.14
N ASP A 254 4.86 -1.42 -46.99
CA ASP A 254 4.77 -2.36 -45.87
C ASP A 254 3.85 -3.56 -46.21
N MET A 255 4.45 -4.64 -46.67
CA MET A 255 3.74 -5.86 -47.07
C MET A 255 2.97 -6.53 -45.92
N VAL A 256 3.41 -6.38 -44.67
CA VAL A 256 2.72 -6.96 -43.50
C VAL A 256 1.43 -6.18 -43.24
N ALA A 257 1.50 -4.85 -43.30
CA ALA A 257 0.34 -4.00 -43.18
C ALA A 257 -0.65 -4.18 -44.34
N LEU A 258 -0.17 -4.34 -45.59
CA LEU A 258 -1.02 -4.69 -46.74
C LEU A 258 -1.77 -6.01 -46.53
N GLN A 259 -1.08 -7.05 -46.03
CA GLN A 259 -1.69 -8.34 -45.74
C GLN A 259 -2.76 -8.24 -44.64
N ALA A 260 -2.54 -7.43 -43.61
CA ALA A 260 -3.52 -7.20 -42.55
C ALA A 260 -4.83 -6.56 -43.06
N LEU A 261 -4.78 -5.82 -44.17
CA LEU A 261 -5.94 -5.19 -44.81
C LEU A 261 -6.66 -6.10 -45.82
N ALA A 262 -6.05 -7.20 -46.26
CA ALA A 262 -6.62 -8.09 -47.28
C ALA A 262 -8.06 -8.58 -46.98
N PRO A 263 -8.45 -8.87 -45.72
CA PRO A 263 -9.80 -9.33 -45.43
C PRO A 263 -10.90 -8.28 -45.65
N LEU A 264 -10.58 -6.97 -45.72
CA LEU A 264 -11.59 -5.90 -45.88
C LEU A 264 -12.41 -6.04 -47.17
N LYS A 265 -11.75 -6.43 -48.26
CA LYS A 265 -12.41 -6.65 -49.55
C LYS A 265 -13.38 -7.84 -49.51
N ALA A 266 -13.02 -8.90 -48.77
CA ALA A 266 -13.87 -10.06 -48.60
C ALA A 266 -15.10 -9.79 -47.70
N LEU A 267 -15.06 -8.70 -46.93
CA LEU A 267 -16.09 -8.30 -45.97
C LEU A 267 -16.94 -7.10 -46.43
N ASP A 268 -16.70 -6.62 -47.66
CA ASP A 268 -17.38 -5.46 -48.28
C ASP A 268 -17.29 -4.16 -47.44
N ILE A 269 -16.13 -3.93 -46.82
CA ILE A 269 -15.90 -2.76 -45.95
C ILE A 269 -15.18 -1.66 -46.74
N ASP A 270 -15.86 -0.53 -46.89
CA ASP A 270 -15.32 0.64 -47.55
C ASP A 270 -14.67 1.61 -46.54
N ILE A 271 -13.33 1.56 -46.45
CA ILE A 271 -12.54 2.46 -45.60
C ILE A 271 -12.59 3.92 -46.07
N SER A 272 -12.91 4.19 -47.34
CA SER A 272 -12.90 5.55 -47.87
C SER A 272 -13.91 6.47 -47.15
N LYS A 273 -14.97 5.88 -46.57
CA LYS A 273 -15.94 6.58 -45.70
C LYS A 273 -15.32 7.20 -44.45
N PHE A 274 -14.14 6.76 -44.05
CA PHE A 274 -13.39 7.25 -42.90
C PHE A 274 -12.17 8.10 -43.28
N ALA A 275 -11.99 8.43 -44.56
CA ALA A 275 -10.81 9.16 -45.04
C ALA A 275 -10.58 10.46 -44.28
N ASP A 276 -11.62 11.26 -44.04
CA ASP A 276 -11.51 12.52 -43.29
C ASP A 276 -11.07 12.27 -41.84
N PHE A 277 -11.63 11.24 -41.21
CA PHE A 277 -11.26 10.87 -39.84
C PHE A 277 -9.82 10.34 -39.77
N LEU A 278 -9.36 9.59 -40.77
CA LEU A 278 -7.98 9.09 -40.88
C LEU A 278 -6.98 10.20 -41.21
N ALA A 279 -7.40 11.22 -41.96
CA ALA A 279 -6.57 12.37 -42.31
C ALA A 279 -6.47 13.40 -41.19
N GLN A 280 -7.48 13.49 -40.32
CA GLN A 280 -7.56 14.49 -39.25
C GLN A 280 -7.74 13.81 -37.89
N PRO A 281 -6.65 13.65 -37.12
CA PRO A 281 -6.74 13.19 -35.74
C PRO A 281 -7.66 14.09 -34.93
N LYS A 282 -8.49 13.46 -34.09
CA LYS A 282 -9.38 14.13 -33.15
C LYS A 282 -9.39 13.33 -31.86
N PHE A 283 -9.40 14.01 -30.70
CA PHE A 283 -9.56 13.37 -29.40
C PHE A 283 -10.93 12.66 -29.30
N ASN A 284 -11.02 11.44 -29.83
CA ASN A 284 -12.25 10.67 -29.87
C ASN A 284 -12.34 9.76 -28.63
N THR A 285 -13.21 10.13 -27.71
CA THR A 285 -13.42 9.42 -26.43
C THR A 285 -14.59 8.43 -26.46
N THR A 286 -15.03 8.01 -27.66
CA THR A 286 -16.18 7.09 -27.83
C THR A 286 -15.94 5.72 -27.21
N TYR A 287 -14.68 5.26 -27.21
CA TYR A 287 -14.26 3.94 -26.70
C TYR A 287 -13.57 4.06 -25.36
N GLU A 288 -12.55 4.93 -25.28
CA GLU A 288 -11.75 5.13 -24.08
C GLU A 288 -11.56 6.61 -23.77
N GLU A 289 -11.32 6.92 -22.50
CA GLU A 289 -11.06 8.28 -22.01
C GLU A 289 -10.13 8.24 -20.79
N LEU A 290 -9.15 9.14 -20.75
CA LEU A 290 -8.24 9.34 -19.64
C LEU A 290 -8.88 10.31 -18.64
N HIS A 291 -9.43 9.78 -17.55
CA HIS A 291 -10.18 10.60 -16.58
C HIS A 291 -9.31 11.32 -15.58
N CYS A 292 -8.19 10.72 -15.18
CA CYS A 292 -7.30 11.29 -14.18
C CYS A 292 -5.85 10.95 -14.48
N VAL A 293 -4.98 11.89 -14.10
CA VAL A 293 -3.54 11.67 -13.95
C VAL A 293 -3.09 12.16 -12.57
N GLY A 294 -2.08 11.54 -11.99
CA GLY A 294 -1.54 11.93 -10.69
C GLY A 294 -0.17 11.32 -10.42
N LEU A 295 0.49 11.80 -9.37
CA LEU A 295 1.78 11.28 -8.91
C LEU A 295 1.60 10.55 -7.58
N ASP A 296 2.04 9.30 -7.52
CA ASP A 296 2.36 8.63 -6.26
C ASP A 296 3.73 9.15 -5.84
N ARG A 297 3.73 10.13 -4.93
CA ARG A 297 4.94 10.89 -4.56
C ARG A 297 5.94 10.06 -3.77
N ASP A 298 5.47 9.06 -3.05
CA ASP A 298 6.34 8.20 -2.23
C ASP A 298 6.94 7.08 -3.09
N ALA A 299 6.19 6.57 -4.08
CA ALA A 299 6.72 5.63 -5.07
C ALA A 299 7.40 6.30 -6.28
N THR A 300 7.39 7.64 -6.36
CA THR A 300 7.84 8.44 -7.52
C THR A 300 7.30 7.88 -8.86
N THR A 301 5.99 7.62 -8.90
CA THR A 301 5.33 6.94 -10.02
C THR A 301 4.13 7.74 -10.52
N LEU A 302 4.12 8.06 -11.82
CA LEU A 302 2.99 8.70 -12.48
C LEU A 302 1.92 7.66 -12.77
N HIS A 303 0.67 8.00 -12.54
CA HIS A 303 -0.48 7.13 -12.84
C HIS A 303 -1.45 7.84 -13.77
N GLY A 304 -2.05 7.06 -14.67
CA GLY A 304 -3.17 7.47 -15.52
C GLY A 304 -4.31 6.46 -15.38
N VAL A 305 -5.53 6.95 -15.19
CA VAL A 305 -6.73 6.11 -15.05
C VAL A 305 -7.60 6.24 -16.30
N VAL A 306 -7.80 5.12 -16.98
CA VAL A 306 -8.51 5.02 -18.27
C VAL A 306 -9.85 4.33 -18.06
N GLN A 307 -10.93 4.95 -18.55
CA GLN A 307 -12.25 4.34 -18.62
C GLN A 307 -12.48 3.76 -20.01
N VAL A 308 -12.77 2.47 -20.09
CA VAL A 308 -13.23 1.75 -21.28
C VAL A 308 -14.76 1.71 -21.28
N LYS A 309 -15.39 2.17 -22.36
CA LYS A 309 -16.85 2.42 -22.43
C LYS A 309 -17.59 1.46 -23.35
N ARG A 310 -16.90 0.92 -24.37
CA ARG A 310 -17.49 0.00 -25.35
C ARG A 310 -17.10 -1.43 -25.04
N ARG A 311 -17.92 -2.38 -25.48
CA ARG A 311 -17.73 -3.82 -25.27
C ARG A 311 -16.79 -4.50 -26.28
N SER A 312 -16.52 -3.83 -27.39
CA SER A 312 -15.75 -4.39 -28.50
C SER A 312 -14.96 -3.29 -29.20
N GLY A 313 -13.85 -3.63 -29.85
CA GLY A 313 -12.96 -2.68 -30.53
C GLY A 313 -11.55 -2.65 -29.92
N TYR A 314 -11.19 -3.68 -29.16
CA TYR A 314 -9.93 -3.84 -28.44
C TYR A 314 -9.20 -5.10 -28.89
N SER A 315 -9.29 -5.45 -30.17
CA SER A 315 -8.42 -6.44 -30.83
C SER A 315 -8.40 -7.85 -30.20
N GLY A 316 -9.49 -8.26 -29.53
CA GLY A 316 -9.71 -9.65 -29.14
C GLY A 316 -10.37 -9.82 -27.77
N ASN A 317 -10.89 -11.02 -27.53
CA ASN A 317 -11.44 -11.42 -26.22
C ASN A 317 -10.34 -11.80 -25.22
N LEU A 318 -10.70 -12.18 -23.99
CA LEU A 318 -9.77 -12.53 -22.91
C LEU A 318 -8.77 -13.66 -23.23
N CYS A 319 -9.04 -14.53 -24.20
CA CYS A 319 -8.11 -15.56 -24.65
C CYS A 319 -7.13 -15.08 -25.72
N GLN A 320 -7.31 -13.87 -26.24
CA GLN A 320 -6.50 -13.25 -27.27
C GLN A 320 -5.69 -12.09 -26.67
N LYS A 321 -4.72 -11.54 -27.41
CA LYS A 321 -3.85 -10.46 -26.91
C LYS A 321 -4.55 -9.15 -26.54
N GLY A 322 -5.78 -8.91 -27.01
CA GLY A 322 -6.44 -7.63 -26.81
C GLY A 322 -5.72 -6.46 -27.50
N SER A 323 -5.98 -5.23 -27.05
CA SER A 323 -5.31 -4.01 -27.50
C SER A 323 -4.58 -3.32 -26.36
N ARG A 324 -3.72 -2.37 -26.71
CA ARG A 324 -2.98 -1.54 -25.77
C ARG A 324 -3.48 -0.10 -25.79
N GLU A 325 -3.71 0.42 -24.59
CA GLU A 325 -4.12 1.78 -24.31
C GLU A 325 -2.88 2.50 -23.79
N TYR A 326 -2.17 3.17 -24.70
CA TYR A 326 -0.91 3.83 -24.38
C TYR A 326 -1.16 5.17 -23.69
N ILE A 327 -0.37 5.47 -22.66
CA ILE A 327 -0.35 6.78 -22.02
C ILE A 327 1.08 7.33 -22.08
N ALA A 328 1.25 8.41 -22.85
CA ALA A 328 2.49 9.18 -22.87
C ALA A 328 2.43 10.28 -21.80
N PHE A 329 3.44 10.32 -20.92
CA PHE A 329 3.52 11.29 -19.84
C PHE A 329 4.54 12.39 -20.12
N TYR A 330 4.16 13.61 -19.76
CA TYR A 330 5.00 14.80 -19.80
C TYR A 330 4.89 15.55 -18.48
N LEU A 331 6.00 16.14 -18.04
CA LEU A 331 6.05 17.04 -16.88
C LEU A 331 6.54 18.42 -17.30
N ASP A 332 5.93 19.47 -16.79
CA ASP A 332 6.38 20.85 -16.95
C ASP A 332 6.69 21.45 -15.59
N PHE A 333 7.97 21.72 -15.35
CA PHE A 333 8.48 22.33 -14.12
C PHE A 333 8.55 23.87 -14.20
N GLY A 334 8.08 24.47 -15.30
CA GLY A 334 8.09 25.91 -15.58
C GLY A 334 8.89 26.31 -16.83
N ALA A 335 9.62 25.38 -17.44
CA ALA A 335 10.42 25.61 -18.65
C ALA A 335 9.80 24.99 -19.92
N GLY A 336 8.61 24.39 -19.82
CA GLY A 336 7.96 23.64 -20.88
C GLY A 336 7.93 22.14 -20.61
N TRP A 337 7.31 21.39 -21.52
CA TRP A 337 7.04 19.97 -21.35
C TRP A 337 8.26 19.09 -21.61
N GLU A 338 8.61 18.28 -20.62
CA GLU A 338 9.62 17.24 -20.67
C GLU A 338 8.96 15.85 -20.77
N TYR A 339 9.29 15.09 -21.80
CA TYR A 339 8.78 13.72 -21.96
C TYR A 339 9.37 12.78 -20.91
N GLN A 340 8.51 12.10 -20.16
CA GLN A 340 8.92 11.15 -19.12
C GLN A 340 8.93 9.71 -19.61
N GLY A 341 8.08 9.38 -20.58
CA GLY A 341 7.95 8.02 -21.09
C GLY A 341 6.52 7.71 -21.54
N THR A 342 6.36 6.51 -22.10
CA THR A 342 5.06 5.96 -22.49
C THR A 342 4.88 4.62 -21.80
N THR A 343 3.74 4.44 -21.15
CA THR A 343 3.29 3.19 -20.53
C THR A 343 1.97 2.76 -21.19
N TRP A 344 1.41 1.63 -20.78
CA TRP A 344 0.12 1.14 -21.29
C TRP A 344 -0.57 0.20 -20.30
N VAL A 345 -1.83 -0.10 -20.60
CA VAL A 345 -2.56 -1.24 -20.05
C VAL A 345 -3.13 -2.06 -21.22
N GLU A 346 -3.31 -3.37 -21.03
CA GLU A 346 -3.96 -4.26 -21.99
C GLU A 346 -5.45 -4.37 -21.67
N VAL A 347 -6.31 -4.15 -22.66
CA VAL A 347 -7.77 -4.31 -22.53
C VAL A 347 -8.33 -5.22 -23.63
N HIS A 348 -9.54 -5.72 -23.39
CA HIS A 348 -10.11 -6.80 -24.19
C HIS A 348 -11.58 -6.54 -24.51
N ASP A 349 -12.07 -7.19 -25.55
CA ASP A 349 -13.49 -7.24 -25.90
C ASP A 349 -14.26 -8.09 -24.85
N VAL A 350 -15.04 -7.42 -24.00
CA VAL A 350 -15.86 -8.02 -22.94
C VAL A 350 -17.19 -7.27 -22.79
N ASP A 351 -18.21 -7.89 -22.21
CA ASP A 351 -19.48 -7.21 -21.92
C ASP A 351 -19.29 -6.16 -20.81
N VAL A 352 -19.04 -4.91 -21.23
CA VAL A 352 -18.73 -3.78 -20.33
C VAL A 352 -19.99 -3.31 -19.57
N PRO A 353 -19.91 -3.10 -18.23
CA PRO A 353 -20.98 -2.52 -17.44
C PRO A 353 -21.32 -1.10 -17.88
N LYS A 354 -22.53 -0.61 -17.52
CA LYS A 354 -22.98 0.74 -17.90
C LYS A 354 -22.02 1.86 -17.47
N GLY A 355 -21.31 1.68 -16.36
CA GLY A 355 -20.32 2.63 -15.83
C GLY A 355 -18.93 2.54 -16.49
N GLY A 356 -18.73 1.65 -17.46
CA GLY A 356 -17.43 1.36 -18.05
C GLY A 356 -16.54 0.48 -17.17
N LEU A 357 -15.44 0.00 -17.73
CA LEU A 357 -14.36 -0.67 -17.00
C LEU A 357 -13.20 0.29 -16.78
N TRP A 358 -12.62 0.26 -15.58
CA TRP A 358 -11.65 1.25 -15.14
C TRP A 358 -10.27 0.62 -14.95
N TYR A 359 -9.34 1.03 -15.81
CA TYR A 359 -7.98 0.53 -15.83
C TYR A 359 -7.00 1.60 -15.35
N GLN A 360 -5.82 1.19 -14.92
CA GLN A 360 -4.72 2.11 -14.66
C GLN A 360 -3.44 1.67 -15.36
N ALA A 361 -2.64 2.64 -15.77
CA ALA A 361 -1.26 2.43 -16.20
C ALA A 361 -0.33 3.35 -15.41
N ALA A 362 0.83 2.80 -15.06
CA ALA A 362 1.81 3.45 -14.20
C ALA A 362 3.14 3.64 -14.96
N LEU A 363 3.80 4.77 -14.72
CA LEU A 363 5.13 5.08 -15.23
C LEU A 363 5.99 5.63 -14.09
N PRO A 364 6.96 4.85 -13.60
CA PRO A 364 7.95 5.37 -12.67
C PRO A 364 8.80 6.45 -13.30
N VAL A 365 9.17 7.45 -12.51
CA VAL A 365 10.00 8.58 -12.95
C VAL A 365 11.11 8.85 -11.94
N ASN A 366 12.11 9.63 -12.32
CA ASN A 366 13.11 10.14 -11.38
C ASN A 366 12.95 11.66 -11.29
N LEU A 367 12.57 12.13 -10.11
CA LEU A 367 12.32 13.55 -9.86
C LEU A 367 13.41 14.20 -9.02
N ASP A 368 14.49 13.50 -8.65
CA ASP A 368 15.48 13.99 -7.68
C ASP A 368 16.07 15.36 -8.07
N LYS A 369 16.32 15.58 -9.37
CA LYS A 369 16.84 16.84 -9.89
C LYS A 369 15.88 18.03 -9.73
N HIS A 370 14.61 17.75 -9.47
CA HIS A 370 13.54 18.74 -9.30
C HIS A 370 13.04 18.83 -7.86
N ARG A 371 13.56 17.98 -6.95
CA ARG A 371 13.29 18.09 -5.52
C ARG A 371 14.07 19.28 -4.98
N GLN A 372 13.39 20.11 -4.21
CA GLN A 372 14.02 21.23 -3.53
C GLN A 372 14.51 20.81 -2.16
N VAL A 373 15.35 21.63 -1.53
CA VAL A 373 15.79 21.43 -0.14
C VAL A 373 14.61 21.19 0.81
N TRP A 374 14.90 20.52 1.92
CA TRP A 374 13.95 20.28 3.01
C TRP A 374 13.09 21.51 3.32
N CYS A 375 11.81 21.27 3.64
CA CYS A 375 10.76 22.28 3.87
C CYS A 375 10.29 23.07 2.65
N LYS A 376 10.79 22.79 1.44
CA LYS A 376 10.28 23.43 0.22
C LYS A 376 9.77 22.37 -0.73
N SER A 377 8.45 22.27 -0.87
CA SER A 377 7.89 21.41 -1.91
C SER A 377 8.09 22.06 -3.27
N GLY A 378 8.48 21.25 -4.25
CA GLY A 378 8.39 21.60 -5.66
C GLY A 378 6.98 21.34 -6.18
N ARG A 379 6.73 21.75 -7.43
CA ARG A 379 5.54 21.39 -8.18
C ARG A 379 5.85 21.21 -9.65
N ALA A 380 5.04 20.42 -10.33
CA ALA A 380 5.03 20.33 -11.79
C ALA A 380 3.60 20.24 -12.30
N ARG A 381 3.40 20.59 -13.57
CA ARG A 381 2.20 20.22 -14.30
C ARG A 381 2.44 18.86 -14.96
N ILE A 382 1.55 17.92 -14.73
CA ILE A 382 1.52 16.62 -15.41
C ILE A 382 0.57 16.69 -16.61
N ARG A 383 0.95 16.01 -17.68
CA ARG A 383 0.10 15.74 -18.84
C ARG A 383 0.21 14.27 -19.22
N GLY A 384 -0.93 13.59 -19.29
CA GLY A 384 -1.07 12.29 -19.92
C GLY A 384 -1.79 12.41 -21.25
N ILE A 385 -1.28 11.75 -22.30
CA ILE A 385 -1.94 11.63 -23.60
C ILE A 385 -2.27 10.16 -23.82
N LEU A 386 -3.57 9.83 -23.86
CA LEU A 386 -4.08 8.50 -24.13
C LEU A 386 -4.21 8.28 -25.63
N SER A 387 -3.60 7.21 -26.14
CA SER A 387 -3.70 6.82 -27.55
C SER A 387 -3.89 5.32 -27.67
N TRP A 388 -4.90 4.93 -28.43
CA TRP A 388 -5.18 3.52 -28.68
C TRP A 388 -4.26 2.94 -29.77
N ALA A 389 -3.70 1.76 -29.50
CA ALA A 389 -2.91 0.86 -30.35
C ALA A 389 -1.64 1.42 -31.02
N VAL A 390 -1.54 2.74 -31.20
CA VAL A 390 -0.38 3.44 -31.72
C VAL A 390 0.14 4.35 -30.61
N PRO A 391 1.35 4.11 -30.08
CA PRO A 391 1.90 4.94 -29.02
C PRO A 391 2.18 6.36 -29.56
N PRO A 392 1.96 7.42 -28.77
CA PRO A 392 2.42 8.75 -29.13
C PRO A 392 3.93 8.75 -29.34
N ALA A 393 4.42 9.47 -30.35
CA ALA A 393 5.86 9.62 -30.53
C ALA A 393 6.48 10.42 -29.36
N PRO A 394 7.74 10.12 -28.96
CA PRO A 394 8.41 10.87 -27.91
C PRO A 394 8.49 12.37 -28.20
N ASN A 395 8.46 13.19 -27.15
CA ASN A 395 8.62 14.65 -27.24
C ASN A 395 7.54 15.38 -28.08
N GLN A 396 6.31 14.85 -28.10
CA GLN A 396 5.16 15.49 -28.76
C GLN A 396 4.05 15.81 -27.74
N PRO A 397 4.26 16.81 -26.85
CA PRO A 397 3.32 17.12 -25.76
C PRO A 397 1.96 17.66 -26.23
N ASN A 398 1.83 17.99 -27.52
CA ASN A 398 0.59 18.46 -28.15
C ASN A 398 0.06 17.46 -29.19
N PHE A 399 0.52 16.21 -29.17
CA PHE A 399 0.01 15.15 -30.03
C PHE A 399 -1.50 14.97 -29.82
N VAL A 400 -2.23 14.89 -30.93
CA VAL A 400 -3.67 14.59 -30.95
C VAL A 400 -3.82 13.19 -31.57
N PRO A 401 -4.17 12.16 -30.79
CA PRO A 401 -4.49 10.84 -31.31
C PRO A 401 -5.88 10.83 -31.98
N HIS A 402 -6.13 9.81 -32.81
CA HIS A 402 -7.44 9.57 -33.40
C HIS A 402 -8.47 8.99 -32.42
N TRP A 403 -8.00 8.25 -31.41
CA TRP A 403 -8.80 7.73 -30.31
C TRP A 403 -8.07 7.87 -28.99
N GLY A 404 -8.82 8.22 -27.96
CA GLY A 404 -8.32 8.72 -26.70
C GLY A 404 -8.35 10.24 -26.63
N ASP A 405 -7.62 10.78 -25.66
CA ASP A 405 -7.69 12.15 -25.22
C ASP A 405 -6.43 12.56 -24.45
N ARG A 406 -6.54 13.63 -23.66
CA ARG A 406 -5.46 14.19 -22.87
C ARG A 406 -6.01 14.72 -21.57
N GLU A 407 -5.31 14.45 -20.48
CA GLU A 407 -5.62 15.00 -19.17
C GLU A 407 -4.39 15.68 -18.56
N ASP A 408 -4.62 16.82 -17.91
CA ASP A 408 -3.59 17.62 -17.25
C ASP A 408 -3.94 17.82 -15.77
N CYS A 409 -2.96 17.75 -14.87
CA CYS A 409 -3.13 18.18 -13.48
C CYS A 409 -1.87 18.85 -12.93
N TRP A 410 -1.94 19.44 -11.74
CA TRP A 410 -0.76 19.83 -10.97
C TRP A 410 -0.40 18.75 -9.96
N ILE A 411 0.89 18.54 -9.74
CA ILE A 411 1.42 17.57 -8.78
C ILE A 411 2.43 18.25 -7.86
N GLU A 412 2.50 17.78 -6.63
CA GLU A 412 3.56 18.14 -5.69
C GLU A 412 4.80 17.28 -5.93
N ILE A 413 5.98 17.90 -5.91
CA ILE A 413 7.25 17.19 -5.84
C ILE A 413 7.74 17.30 -4.40
N ARG A 414 7.87 16.16 -3.72
CA ARG A 414 8.31 16.10 -2.33
C ARG A 414 9.71 16.74 -2.17
N PRO A 415 9.95 17.54 -1.12
CA PRO A 415 11.31 18.03 -0.81
C PRO A 415 12.30 16.88 -0.63
N LEU A 416 13.59 17.18 -0.77
CA LEU A 416 14.68 16.33 -0.29
C LEU A 416 14.56 16.10 1.22
N PRO A 417 15.01 14.95 1.75
CA PRO A 417 15.07 14.74 3.20
C PRO A 417 15.88 15.82 3.91
N LYS A 418 15.64 15.99 5.21
CA LYS A 418 16.31 16.99 6.04
C LYS A 418 17.83 16.85 5.95
N GLY A 419 18.51 17.96 5.68
CA GLY A 419 19.97 18.02 5.62
C GLY A 419 20.59 17.71 4.26
N LEU A 420 19.80 17.33 3.25
CA LEU A 420 20.33 17.00 1.93
C LEU A 420 20.41 18.22 1.01
N PRO A 421 21.55 18.43 0.31
CA PRO A 421 21.71 19.49 -0.68
C PRO A 421 21.05 19.16 -2.03
N GLU A 422 20.63 20.19 -2.76
CA GLU A 422 20.08 20.06 -4.11
C GLU A 422 21.15 19.66 -5.14
N GLY A 423 20.82 18.73 -6.05
CA GLY A 423 21.62 18.38 -7.22
C GLY A 423 22.95 17.64 -6.95
N ILE A 424 23.26 17.32 -5.69
CA ILE A 424 24.46 16.59 -5.31
C ILE A 424 24.08 15.15 -4.95
N ALA A 425 24.91 14.19 -5.37
CA ALA A 425 24.76 12.79 -4.99
C ALA A 425 24.95 12.67 -3.46
N THR A 426 23.91 12.32 -2.72
CA THR A 426 23.96 12.27 -1.25
C THR A 426 23.17 11.09 -0.70
N GLY A 427 23.85 10.23 0.04
CA GLY A 427 23.28 9.07 0.70
C GLY A 427 22.57 9.48 1.97
N TYR A 428 21.43 8.86 2.24
CA TYR A 428 20.69 9.07 3.48
C TYR A 428 20.03 7.80 3.98
N LEU A 429 19.89 7.69 5.30
CA LEU A 429 18.97 6.74 5.93
C LEU A 429 17.65 7.48 6.18
N GLU A 430 16.55 6.89 5.72
CA GLU A 430 15.21 7.43 5.98
C GLU A 430 14.63 6.84 7.26
N THR A 431 14.79 5.52 7.47
CA THR A 431 14.29 4.85 8.66
C THR A 431 15.25 3.80 9.20
N ILE A 432 15.16 3.60 10.52
CA ILE A 432 15.74 2.47 11.24
C ILE A 432 14.60 1.75 11.95
N GLY A 433 14.46 0.44 11.73
CA GLY A 433 13.36 -0.34 12.30
C GLY A 433 11.98 0.17 11.87
N ASN A 434 11.87 0.75 10.67
CA ASN A 434 10.70 1.47 10.15
C ASN A 434 10.28 2.70 10.99
N MET A 435 11.17 3.23 11.85
CA MET A 435 11.01 4.55 12.48
C MET A 435 11.82 5.60 11.71
N PRO A 436 11.24 6.75 11.35
CA PRO A 436 11.99 7.87 10.79
C PRO A 436 13.20 8.23 11.65
N VAL A 437 14.35 8.48 11.02
CA VAL A 437 15.59 8.79 11.75
C VAL A 437 15.48 10.05 12.62
N ASP A 438 14.62 11.01 12.24
CA ASP A 438 14.34 12.22 13.02
C ASP A 438 13.43 11.99 14.23
N GLN A 439 12.81 10.81 14.32
CA GLN A 439 12.04 10.32 15.46
C GLN A 439 12.88 9.44 16.40
N ILE A 440 14.19 9.30 16.14
CA ILE A 440 15.12 8.58 16.99
C ILE A 440 16.02 9.60 17.67
N ASP A 441 16.04 9.59 19.00
CA ASP A 441 16.86 10.52 19.76
C ASP A 441 18.34 10.12 19.78
N ALA A 442 19.18 11.00 20.34
CA ALA A 442 20.62 10.75 20.45
C ALA A 442 20.99 9.55 21.35
N ALA A 443 20.07 9.08 22.20
CA ALA A 443 20.23 7.87 23.00
C ALA A 443 19.78 6.61 22.24
N GLY A 444 19.28 6.75 21.01
CA GLY A 444 18.87 5.68 20.11
C GLY A 444 17.45 5.18 20.35
N PHE A 445 16.64 5.90 21.13
CA PHE A 445 15.24 5.52 21.36
C PHE A 445 14.30 6.20 20.38
N ALA A 446 13.29 5.45 19.94
CA ALA A 446 12.29 5.92 18.98
C ALA A 446 11.05 6.50 19.68
N HIS A 447 10.48 7.54 19.06
CA HIS A 447 9.34 8.31 19.54
C HIS A 447 8.29 8.51 18.45
N GLY A 448 7.00 8.48 18.79
CA GLY A 448 5.94 8.82 17.83
C GLY A 448 5.50 7.66 16.94
N ASN A 449 5.48 7.86 15.63
CA ASN A 449 4.81 6.98 14.67
C ASN A 449 5.79 6.48 13.60
N GLY A 450 5.90 5.16 13.48
CA GLY A 450 6.65 4.54 12.39
C GLY A 450 5.93 4.61 11.05
N VAL A 451 6.65 4.25 9.99
CA VAL A 451 6.11 4.14 8.63
C VAL A 451 5.60 2.72 8.36
N GLY A 452 4.64 2.59 7.45
CA GLY A 452 4.08 1.29 7.06
C GLY A 452 3.23 0.65 8.16
N ASN A 453 3.52 -0.61 8.50
CA ASN A 453 2.73 -1.41 9.45
C ASN A 453 3.16 -1.27 10.93
N VAL A 454 4.08 -0.36 11.26
CA VAL A 454 4.50 -0.16 12.67
C VAL A 454 3.37 0.52 13.46
N PRO A 455 2.99 0.01 14.65
CA PRO A 455 2.00 0.65 15.50
C PRO A 455 2.40 2.08 15.88
N SER A 456 1.43 2.98 15.86
CA SER A 456 1.56 4.34 16.41
C SER A 456 1.85 4.31 17.91
N GLY A 457 2.64 5.28 18.40
CA GLY A 457 2.86 5.49 19.84
C GLY A 457 4.10 4.79 20.39
N ALA A 458 5.21 4.79 19.63
CA ALA A 458 6.54 4.59 20.20
C ALA A 458 6.84 5.69 21.22
N ASP A 459 7.46 5.33 22.34
CA ASP A 459 7.69 6.21 23.48
C ASP A 459 8.93 5.71 24.21
N ASP A 460 10.09 6.34 23.96
CA ASP A 460 11.41 5.84 24.39
C ASP A 460 11.63 4.35 24.01
N SER A 461 11.23 3.99 22.79
CA SER A 461 11.18 2.60 22.33
C SER A 461 12.53 2.12 21.75
N PRO A 462 13.13 1.03 22.26
CA PRO A 462 14.29 0.40 21.61
C PRO A 462 13.86 -0.49 20.44
N PHE A 463 14.83 -1.06 19.71
CA PHE A 463 14.62 -1.97 18.59
C PHE A 463 15.03 -3.41 18.93
N GLY A 464 14.34 -4.41 18.38
CA GLY A 464 14.65 -5.82 18.63
C GLY A 464 14.32 -6.74 17.46
N GLY A 465 14.96 -7.92 17.44
CA GLY A 465 14.78 -8.90 16.37
C GLY A 465 15.42 -8.44 15.07
N SER A 466 14.64 -8.44 13.98
CA SER A 466 15.08 -7.96 12.66
C SER A 466 14.83 -6.45 12.49
N ILE A 467 15.89 -5.68 12.32
CA ILE A 467 15.89 -4.23 12.22
C ILE A 467 16.18 -3.83 10.77
N ASN A 468 15.18 -3.31 10.08
CA ASN A 468 15.32 -2.82 8.72
C ASN A 468 16.09 -1.49 8.73
N PHE A 469 17.11 -1.35 7.88
CA PHE A 469 17.68 -0.06 7.54
C PHE A 469 17.21 0.29 6.14
N ALA A 470 16.47 1.40 6.00
CA ALA A 470 15.95 1.88 4.74
C ALA A 470 16.52 3.26 4.40
N GLY A 471 16.82 3.47 3.12
CA GLY A 471 17.43 4.70 2.65
C GLY A 471 17.81 4.63 1.18
N ALA A 472 18.34 5.73 0.64
CA ALA A 472 18.69 5.81 -0.76
C ALA A 472 19.90 6.73 -1.00
N LEU A 473 20.32 6.79 -2.27
CA LEU A 473 21.30 7.75 -2.76
C LEU A 473 20.56 8.76 -3.66
N ALA A 474 20.25 9.93 -3.11
CA ALA A 474 19.62 11.01 -3.89
C ALA A 474 20.57 11.49 -4.98
N ASN A 475 20.04 11.85 -6.16
CA ASN A 475 20.84 12.28 -7.32
C ASN A 475 21.96 11.29 -7.69
N ALA A 476 21.70 9.99 -7.55
CA ALA A 476 22.67 8.94 -7.85
C ALA A 476 23.29 9.12 -9.25
N PRO A 477 24.62 8.96 -9.40
CA PRO A 477 25.27 9.04 -10.70
C PRO A 477 24.79 7.90 -11.62
N SER A 478 24.91 8.10 -12.93
CA SER A 478 24.66 7.04 -13.90
C SER A 478 25.77 5.98 -13.81
N GLY A 479 25.41 4.73 -13.52
CA GLY A 479 26.36 3.62 -13.48
C GLY A 479 26.00 2.58 -12.43
N PRO A 480 26.69 1.42 -12.41
CA PRO A 480 26.51 0.44 -11.36
C PRO A 480 27.08 0.97 -10.04
N ILE A 481 26.27 0.91 -8.99
CA ILE A 481 26.64 1.36 -7.64
C ILE A 481 26.64 0.14 -6.70
N LYS A 482 27.55 0.15 -5.73
CA LYS A 482 27.59 -0.80 -4.62
C LYS A 482 27.68 -0.06 -3.29
N TYR A 483 27.31 -0.70 -2.20
CA TYR A 483 27.34 -0.06 -0.88
C TYR A 483 27.79 -1.01 0.23
N GLN A 484 28.24 -0.43 1.33
CA GLN A 484 28.54 -1.14 2.58
C GLN A 484 27.71 -0.57 3.71
N VAL A 485 27.15 -1.45 4.54
CA VAL A 485 26.49 -1.07 5.78
C VAL A 485 27.49 -1.25 6.90
N MET A 486 27.78 -0.16 7.61
CA MET A 486 28.81 -0.10 8.63
C MET A 486 28.14 0.09 9.98
N VAL A 487 28.32 -0.88 10.89
CA VAL A 487 27.69 -0.87 12.22
C VAL A 487 28.75 -0.87 13.30
N ARG A 488 28.58 -0.03 14.31
CA ARG A 488 29.36 -0.06 15.56
C ARG A 488 28.44 -0.50 16.69
N ALA A 489 28.65 -1.71 17.19
CA ALA A 489 27.89 -2.25 18.31
C ALA A 489 28.48 -1.81 19.67
N PRO A 490 27.75 -1.96 20.77
CA PRO A 490 28.26 -1.70 22.11
C PRO A 490 29.58 -2.43 22.37
N GLY A 491 30.56 -1.68 22.86
CA GLY A 491 31.92 -2.15 23.14
C GLY A 491 32.87 -2.18 21.94
N ASP A 492 32.39 -1.97 20.71
CA ASP A 492 33.26 -1.90 19.53
C ASP A 492 33.91 -0.51 19.42
N LEU A 493 35.21 -0.46 19.14
CA LEU A 493 35.96 0.81 19.00
C LEU A 493 35.80 1.45 17.61
N VAL A 494 35.44 0.65 16.61
CA VAL A 494 35.35 1.06 15.20
C VAL A 494 34.07 0.49 14.58
N TYR A 495 33.65 1.07 13.46
CA TYR A 495 32.56 0.51 12.66
C TYR A 495 33.05 -0.72 11.90
N ASN A 496 32.23 -1.78 11.93
CA ASN A 496 32.49 -3.02 11.23
C ASN A 496 31.48 -3.21 10.09
N PRO A 497 31.88 -3.77 8.94
CA PRO A 497 30.95 -4.06 7.86
C PRO A 497 29.96 -5.15 8.28
N TRP A 498 28.68 -4.90 8.06
CA TRP A 498 27.65 -5.92 8.15
C TRP A 498 27.53 -6.64 6.81
N THR A 499 27.53 -7.98 6.83
CA THR A 499 27.66 -8.80 5.61
C THR A 499 26.64 -9.93 5.50
N SER A 500 25.67 -10.03 6.42
CA SER A 500 24.67 -11.08 6.37
C SER A 500 23.74 -10.90 5.17
N SER A 501 23.30 -12.01 4.57
CA SER A 501 22.35 -11.97 3.46
C SER A 501 20.96 -11.61 3.94
N PHE A 502 20.19 -10.93 3.08
CA PHE A 502 18.80 -10.56 3.36
C PHE A 502 17.96 -10.57 2.08
N GLY A 503 16.64 -10.72 2.23
CA GLY A 503 15.70 -10.69 1.12
C GLY A 503 15.23 -9.27 0.80
N VAL A 504 15.09 -8.96 -0.48
CA VAL A 504 14.46 -7.74 -0.98
C VAL A 504 13.47 -8.09 -2.07
N THR A 505 12.33 -7.40 -2.12
CA THR A 505 11.42 -7.47 -3.26
C THR A 505 11.77 -6.37 -4.24
N VAL A 506 12.13 -6.74 -5.47
CA VAL A 506 12.52 -5.81 -6.52
C VAL A 506 11.41 -5.68 -7.53
N THR A 507 10.95 -4.45 -7.77
CA THR A 507 10.09 -4.13 -8.91
C THR A 507 10.95 -3.69 -10.07
N THR A 508 10.78 -4.32 -11.22
CA THR A 508 11.47 -3.99 -12.46
C THR A 508 10.45 -3.58 -13.52
N ILE A 509 10.67 -2.44 -14.15
CA ILE A 509 9.79 -1.91 -15.20
C ILE A 509 10.63 -1.64 -16.44
N ILE A 510 10.32 -2.34 -17.53
CA ILE A 510 11.06 -2.26 -18.80
C ILE A 510 10.05 -2.10 -19.90
N GLY A 511 10.05 -0.93 -20.55
CA GLY A 511 9.10 -0.57 -21.60
C GLY A 511 7.68 -0.98 -21.21
N GLY A 512 7.08 -0.34 -20.21
CA GLY A 512 5.71 -0.60 -19.74
C GLY A 512 5.46 -1.94 -19.05
N SER A 513 6.33 -2.94 -19.22
CA SER A 513 6.18 -4.27 -18.59
C SER A 513 6.68 -4.21 -17.16
N ILE A 514 5.83 -4.53 -16.20
CA ILE A 514 6.17 -4.55 -14.77
C ILE A 514 6.36 -5.99 -14.32
N SER A 515 7.45 -6.29 -13.63
CA SER A 515 7.67 -7.56 -12.95
C SER A 515 8.17 -7.32 -11.53
N GLN A 516 7.78 -8.20 -10.62
CA GLN A 516 8.29 -8.21 -9.25
C GLN A 516 8.93 -9.56 -8.97
N ALA A 517 10.10 -9.53 -8.34
CA ALA A 517 10.80 -10.73 -7.93
C ALA A 517 11.47 -10.51 -6.57
N ASP A 518 11.34 -11.51 -5.70
CA ASP A 518 12.15 -11.56 -4.50
C ASP A 518 13.58 -11.93 -4.88
N GLN A 519 14.54 -11.17 -4.37
CA GLN A 519 15.96 -11.35 -4.59
C GLN A 519 16.67 -11.42 -3.25
N THR A 520 17.64 -12.32 -3.11
CA THR A 520 18.52 -12.36 -1.94
C THR A 520 19.74 -11.50 -2.23
N GLN A 521 19.96 -10.47 -1.42
CA GLN A 521 21.20 -9.71 -1.38
C GLN A 521 22.24 -10.48 -0.56
N THR A 522 23.43 -10.68 -1.12
CA THR A 522 24.57 -11.33 -0.45
C THR A 522 25.79 -10.44 -0.61
N ALA A 523 26.48 -10.15 0.50
CA ALA A 523 27.67 -9.32 0.46
C ALA A 523 28.84 -10.06 -0.22
N VAL A 524 29.52 -9.41 -1.16
CA VAL A 524 30.76 -9.91 -1.78
C VAL A 524 31.87 -8.93 -1.46
N GLY A 525 32.93 -9.40 -0.77
CA GLY A 525 33.99 -8.53 -0.27
C GLY A 525 33.51 -7.43 0.68
N GLY A 526 32.37 -7.66 1.36
CA GLY A 526 31.74 -6.70 2.26
C GLY A 526 30.83 -5.66 1.57
N PHE A 527 30.53 -5.80 0.28
CA PHE A 527 29.66 -4.90 -0.47
C PHE A 527 28.37 -5.58 -0.95
N PHE A 528 27.27 -4.84 -0.91
CA PHE A 528 26.00 -5.18 -1.55
C PHE A 528 25.82 -4.40 -2.85
N THR A 529 24.96 -4.89 -3.73
CA THR A 529 24.65 -4.19 -4.99
C THR A 529 23.54 -3.17 -4.73
N TYR A 530 23.74 -1.91 -5.12
CA TYR A 530 22.66 -0.93 -5.10
C TYR A 530 21.75 -1.18 -6.29
N ILE A 531 20.59 -1.80 -6.02
CA ILE A 531 19.62 -2.22 -7.06
C ILE A 531 18.88 -1.04 -7.71
N PRO A 532 18.46 0.02 -6.98
CA PRO A 532 17.65 1.07 -7.59
C PRO A 532 18.29 1.66 -8.84
N GLN A 533 17.48 1.75 -9.90
CA GLN A 533 17.92 2.22 -11.20
C GLN A 533 16.78 3.00 -11.85
N PHE A 534 17.12 4.11 -12.50
CA PHE A 534 16.15 4.98 -13.16
C PHE A 534 16.51 5.15 -14.65
N GLY A 535 15.51 5.14 -15.53
CA GLY A 535 15.69 5.28 -16.99
C GLY A 535 14.87 4.26 -17.77
N ALA A 536 15.39 3.78 -18.90
CA ALA A 536 14.73 2.79 -19.76
C ALA A 536 14.40 1.47 -19.04
N VAL A 537 15.22 1.11 -18.05
CA VAL A 537 14.93 0.08 -17.06
C VAL A 537 14.81 0.79 -15.72
N PHE A 538 13.61 0.78 -15.16
CA PHE A 538 13.38 1.22 -13.80
C PHE A 538 13.45 0.03 -12.86
N LYS A 539 14.18 0.17 -11.76
CA LYS A 539 14.20 -0.78 -10.66
C LYS A 539 14.01 -0.04 -9.35
N SER A 540 13.11 -0.54 -8.51
CA SER A 540 12.97 -0.11 -7.12
C SER A 540 13.02 -1.30 -6.18
N VAL A 541 13.45 -1.04 -4.95
CA VAL A 541 13.44 -2.00 -3.85
C VAL A 541 12.28 -1.63 -2.94
N ALA A 542 11.45 -2.60 -2.56
CA ALA A 542 10.32 -2.34 -1.66
C ALA A 542 10.81 -1.72 -0.33
N GLY A 543 10.25 -0.57 0.02
CA GLY A 543 10.59 0.18 1.23
C GLY A 543 12.04 0.70 1.27
N ASP A 544 12.71 0.79 0.12
CA ASP A 544 14.12 1.24 0.01
C ASP A 544 15.06 0.50 0.98
N LEU A 545 14.80 -0.79 1.19
CA LEU A 545 15.55 -1.62 2.13
C LEU A 545 17.01 -1.79 1.70
N LEU A 546 17.93 -1.32 2.54
CA LEU A 546 19.38 -1.46 2.35
C LEU A 546 19.97 -2.61 3.19
N ALA A 547 19.35 -2.99 4.30
CA ALA A 547 19.78 -4.11 5.15
C ALA A 547 18.69 -4.58 6.12
N GLN A 548 18.81 -5.84 6.56
CA GLN A 548 18.05 -6.42 7.67
C GLN A 548 19.01 -6.84 8.79
N TYR A 549 19.25 -5.94 9.73
CA TYR A 549 20.23 -6.12 10.80
C TYR A 549 19.63 -6.86 11.99
N SER A 550 20.42 -7.69 12.64
CA SER A 550 20.10 -8.23 13.97
C SER A 550 21.37 -8.23 14.82
N SER A 551 21.20 -8.05 16.13
CA SER A 551 22.31 -8.03 17.09
C SER A 551 21.99 -8.91 18.27
N SER A 552 23.01 -9.58 18.79
CA SER A 552 22.97 -10.26 20.08
C SER A 552 23.43 -9.37 21.24
N LYS A 553 23.99 -8.19 20.94
CA LYS A 553 24.44 -7.22 21.95
C LYS A 553 23.30 -6.24 22.23
N GLN A 554 22.94 -6.07 23.50
CA GLN A 554 22.03 -5.02 23.95
C GLN A 554 22.79 -3.69 24.12
N GLY A 555 22.16 -2.57 23.79
CA GLY A 555 22.70 -1.23 24.01
C GLY A 555 22.69 -0.34 22.78
N LEU A 556 23.35 0.81 22.90
CA LEU A 556 23.46 1.82 21.85
C LEU A 556 24.37 1.36 20.70
N HIS A 557 23.80 1.26 19.51
CA HIS A 557 24.49 1.00 18.26
C HIS A 557 24.53 2.27 17.40
N PHE A 558 25.45 2.28 16.43
CA PHE A 558 25.50 3.30 15.39
C PHE A 558 25.59 2.65 14.02
N VAL A 559 24.94 3.23 13.01
CA VAL A 559 24.99 2.76 11.62
C VAL A 559 25.23 3.92 10.65
N TYR A 560 26.04 3.68 9.63
CA TYR A 560 26.04 4.48 8.41
C TYR A 560 26.14 3.58 7.18
N VAL A 561 25.81 4.12 6.01
CA VAL A 561 25.95 3.44 4.72
C VAL A 561 26.92 4.21 3.84
N ALA A 562 27.90 3.54 3.25
CA ALA A 562 28.84 4.14 2.30
C ALA A 562 28.56 3.60 0.89
N PHE A 563 28.35 4.50 -0.07
CA PHE A 563 28.06 4.21 -1.47
C PHE A 563 29.29 4.42 -2.34
N TYR A 564 29.52 3.50 -3.27
CA TYR A 564 30.70 3.48 -4.13
C TYR A 564 30.30 3.25 -5.58
N ASP A 565 31.06 3.85 -6.49
CA ASP A 565 31.02 3.47 -7.89
C ASP A 565 31.58 2.05 -8.02
N ALA A 566 30.78 1.13 -8.57
CA ALA A 566 31.14 -0.29 -8.59
C ALA A 566 32.26 -0.62 -9.59
N THR A 567 32.57 0.29 -10.51
CA THR A 567 33.58 0.10 -11.56
C THR A 567 34.95 0.62 -11.11
N THR A 568 34.99 1.80 -10.52
CA THR A 568 36.22 2.48 -10.09
C THR A 568 36.55 2.23 -8.62
N ASN A 569 35.60 1.74 -7.83
CA ASN A 569 35.67 1.64 -6.36
C ASN A 569 35.83 3.00 -5.65
N ALA A 570 35.57 4.12 -6.34
CA ALA A 570 35.57 5.43 -5.70
C ALA A 570 34.37 5.58 -4.77
N LEU A 571 34.59 6.15 -3.58
CA LEU A 571 33.52 6.56 -2.68
C LEU A 571 32.72 7.67 -3.36
N ILE A 572 31.41 7.47 -3.49
CA ILE A 572 30.47 8.49 -3.98
C ILE A 572 30.08 9.39 -2.81
N ASP A 573 29.53 8.77 -1.76
CA ASP A 573 29.11 9.45 -0.54
C ASP A 573 28.92 8.46 0.62
N GLN A 574 28.80 8.96 1.85
CA GLN A 574 28.40 8.17 3.01
C GLN A 574 27.32 8.91 3.80
N THR A 575 26.36 8.17 4.34
CA THR A 575 25.32 8.74 5.21
C THR A 575 25.93 9.30 6.50
N VAL A 576 25.22 10.22 7.13
CA VAL A 576 25.50 10.58 8.53
C VAL A 576 25.33 9.32 9.40
N PRO A 577 26.20 9.09 10.41
CA PRO A 577 26.00 8.00 11.36
C PRO A 577 24.78 8.25 12.26
N GLU A 578 23.86 7.30 12.27
CA GLU A 578 22.64 7.34 13.06
C GLU A 578 22.72 6.40 14.26
N ALA A 579 22.18 6.83 15.39
CA ALA A 579 22.14 6.06 16.63
C ALA A 579 20.85 5.24 16.72
N PHE A 580 20.93 4.03 17.29
CA PHE A 580 19.74 3.22 17.62
C PHE A 580 20.03 2.28 18.79
N PHE A 581 19.06 2.13 19.70
CA PHE A 581 19.22 1.28 20.88
C PHE A 581 18.62 -0.10 20.62
N VAL A 582 19.40 -1.16 20.81
CA VAL A 582 18.92 -2.54 20.65
C VAL A 582 18.56 -3.14 22.00
N ASN A 583 17.35 -3.69 22.11
CA ASN A 583 16.92 -4.56 23.21
C ASN A 583 16.84 -6.02 22.71
N THR A 584 17.60 -6.91 23.36
CA THR A 584 17.63 -8.35 23.06
C THR A 584 16.90 -9.19 24.11
N VAL A 585 16.33 -8.58 25.14
CA VAL A 585 15.71 -9.27 26.29
C VAL A 585 14.20 -9.01 26.31
N PRO A 586 13.37 -10.03 26.01
CA PRO A 586 11.92 -9.95 26.18
C PRO A 586 11.52 -9.77 27.65
N PRO A 587 10.34 -9.19 27.94
CA PRO A 587 9.83 -9.08 29.30
C PRO A 587 9.51 -10.46 29.89
N LYS A 588 9.66 -10.59 31.20
CA LYS A 588 9.24 -11.78 31.95
C LYS A 588 7.93 -11.48 32.68
N ALA A 589 6.98 -12.40 32.60
CA ALA A 589 5.75 -12.35 33.36
C ALA A 589 5.76 -13.43 34.44
N ASP A 590 5.04 -13.17 35.52
CA ASP A 590 4.86 -14.08 36.64
C ASP A 590 3.49 -13.79 37.27
N VAL A 591 2.70 -14.83 37.54
CA VAL A 591 1.43 -14.72 38.26
C VAL A 591 1.30 -15.86 39.24
N GLU A 592 0.83 -15.56 40.44
CA GLU A 592 0.78 -16.53 41.54
C GLU A 592 -0.54 -16.42 42.30
N ILE A 593 -1.11 -17.55 42.72
CA ILE A 593 -2.36 -17.61 43.49
C ILE A 593 -2.04 -17.77 44.97
N SER A 594 -2.57 -16.87 45.81
CA SER A 594 -2.46 -16.97 47.26
C SER A 594 -3.16 -18.23 47.77
N GLY A 595 -2.43 -19.06 48.51
CA GLY A 595 -2.90 -20.37 48.96
C GLY A 595 -2.39 -21.54 48.09
N GLY A 596 -1.77 -21.23 46.95
CA GLY A 596 -1.07 -22.18 46.07
C GLY A 596 -1.77 -22.40 44.74
N ASN A 597 -0.97 -22.56 43.69
CA ASN A 597 -1.47 -22.82 42.33
C ASN A 597 -2.06 -24.22 42.20
N CYS A 598 -2.97 -24.39 41.24
CA CYS A 598 -3.69 -25.64 40.94
C CYS A 598 -4.50 -26.20 42.13
N ARG A 599 -5.16 -25.31 42.89
CA ARG A 599 -6.01 -25.66 44.03
C ARG A 599 -7.49 -25.40 43.79
N LYS A 600 -8.29 -25.92 44.71
CA LYS A 600 -9.75 -25.73 44.76
C LYS A 600 -10.10 -24.58 45.70
N PHE A 601 -11.07 -23.78 45.30
CA PHE A 601 -11.60 -22.63 46.02
C PHE A 601 -13.12 -22.71 46.03
N ASN A 602 -13.76 -22.23 47.09
CA ASN A 602 -15.22 -22.24 47.19
C ASN A 602 -15.82 -21.12 46.32
N ALA A 603 -16.94 -21.40 45.67
CA ALA A 603 -17.70 -20.38 44.96
C ALA A 603 -18.13 -19.23 45.89
N GLY A 604 -17.91 -17.99 45.45
CA GLY A 604 -18.28 -16.76 46.17
C GLY A 604 -17.20 -16.22 47.11
N GLU A 605 -16.13 -16.95 47.39
CA GLU A 605 -14.98 -16.44 48.15
C GLU A 605 -14.03 -15.66 47.22
N PRO A 606 -13.57 -14.47 47.62
CA PRO A 606 -12.61 -13.70 46.82
C PRO A 606 -11.25 -14.42 46.81
N MET A 607 -10.72 -14.63 45.62
CA MET A 607 -9.36 -15.12 45.44
C MET A 607 -8.38 -13.96 45.36
N MET A 608 -7.14 -14.20 45.74
CA MET A 608 -6.07 -13.20 45.75
C MET A 608 -4.80 -13.78 45.20
N GLY A 609 -3.89 -12.93 44.75
CA GLY A 609 -2.59 -13.36 44.30
C GLY A 609 -1.67 -12.21 44.00
N THR A 610 -0.46 -12.56 43.54
CA THR A 610 0.56 -11.61 43.11
C THR A 610 0.77 -11.72 41.62
N TYR A 611 1.31 -10.66 41.04
CA TYR A 611 1.77 -10.65 39.66
C TYR A 611 3.04 -9.81 39.54
N SER A 612 3.88 -10.14 38.56
CA SER A 612 4.98 -9.27 38.15
C SER A 612 5.22 -9.30 36.64
N MET A 613 5.72 -8.18 36.14
CA MET A 613 6.29 -7.96 34.82
C MET A 613 7.69 -7.41 35.05
N THR A 614 8.73 -8.12 34.66
CA THR A 614 10.12 -7.64 34.76
C THR A 614 10.67 -7.29 33.38
N SER A 615 11.01 -6.02 33.16
CA SER A 615 11.68 -5.53 31.94
C SER A 615 12.22 -4.12 32.14
N ASP A 616 13.36 -3.81 31.51
CA ASP A 616 13.91 -2.45 31.40
C ASP A 616 13.03 -1.51 30.54
N PHE A 617 12.11 -2.11 29.77
CA PHE A 617 11.29 -1.45 28.77
C PHE A 617 9.80 -1.82 28.94
N ALA A 618 9.38 -2.23 30.12
CA ALA A 618 8.00 -2.63 30.40
C ALA A 618 6.97 -1.56 29.99
N ARG A 619 5.81 -2.00 29.46
CA ARG A 619 4.79 -1.09 28.91
C ARG A 619 3.37 -1.49 29.29
N VAL A 620 2.97 -2.72 28.99
CA VAL A 620 1.59 -3.18 29.17
C VAL A 620 1.60 -4.50 29.92
N LEU A 621 0.68 -4.66 30.87
CA LEU A 621 0.32 -5.95 31.44
C LEU A 621 -1.19 -6.14 31.35
N SER A 622 -1.61 -7.38 31.18
CA SER A 622 -3.00 -7.79 31.17
C SER A 622 -3.16 -9.06 31.99
N LEU A 623 -4.09 -9.04 32.92
CA LEU A 623 -4.54 -10.24 33.63
C LEU A 623 -5.91 -10.65 33.11
N SER A 624 -6.11 -11.94 32.92
CA SER A 624 -7.40 -12.50 32.48
C SER A 624 -7.65 -13.86 33.09
N VAL A 625 -8.92 -14.19 33.30
CA VAL A 625 -9.35 -15.53 33.68
C VAL A 625 -9.95 -16.22 32.47
N THR A 626 -9.52 -17.45 32.21
CA THR A 626 -10.07 -18.28 31.13
C THR A 626 -10.56 -19.63 31.66
N PRO A 627 -11.57 -20.26 31.03
CA PRO A 627 -12.30 -19.79 29.84
C PRO A 627 -13.26 -18.63 30.17
N VAL A 628 -13.30 -17.63 29.27
CA VAL A 628 -14.02 -16.36 29.48
C VAL A 628 -15.53 -16.52 29.62
N PRO A 629 -16.23 -17.39 28.85
CA PRO A 629 -17.69 -17.55 28.98
C PRO A 629 -18.13 -17.97 30.38
N GLU A 630 -17.42 -18.93 30.97
CA GLU A 630 -17.70 -19.50 32.29
C GLU A 630 -17.26 -18.55 33.42
N ALA A 631 -16.27 -17.69 33.15
CA ALA A 631 -15.77 -16.68 34.07
C ALA A 631 -16.56 -15.34 34.06
N ASN A 632 -17.59 -15.21 33.22
CA ASN A 632 -18.23 -13.92 32.90
C ASN A 632 -18.95 -13.25 34.10
N GLY A 633 -19.25 -14.00 35.17
CA GLY A 633 -19.76 -13.44 36.43
C GLY A 633 -18.69 -13.08 37.45
N GLY A 634 -17.40 -13.29 37.13
CA GLY A 634 -16.27 -12.92 37.99
C GLY A 634 -15.79 -11.49 37.73
N VAL A 635 -15.25 -10.84 38.78
CA VAL A 635 -14.69 -9.48 38.68
C VAL A 635 -13.24 -9.48 39.11
N LEU A 636 -12.33 -9.27 38.15
CA LEU A 636 -10.90 -9.18 38.40
C LEU A 636 -10.50 -7.72 38.68
N LYS A 637 -9.76 -7.51 39.78
CA LYS A 637 -9.29 -6.20 40.22
C LYS A 637 -7.80 -6.24 40.53
N ILE A 638 -7.10 -5.16 40.20
CA ILE A 638 -5.75 -4.89 40.70
C ILE A 638 -5.89 -4.11 42.00
N THR A 639 -5.35 -4.65 43.09
CA THR A 639 -5.45 -4.06 44.44
C THR A 639 -4.20 -3.33 44.87
N SER A 640 -3.06 -3.66 44.28
CA SER A 640 -1.84 -2.87 44.38
C SER A 640 -1.03 -2.97 43.09
N LEU A 641 -0.23 -1.94 42.84
CA LEU A 641 0.71 -1.89 41.73
C LEU A 641 1.85 -0.93 42.06
N ALA A 642 3.07 -1.33 41.73
CA ALA A 642 4.26 -0.51 41.81
C ALA A 642 5.09 -0.73 40.53
N PRO A 643 5.57 0.33 39.84
CA PRO A 643 5.35 1.75 40.12
C PRO A 643 3.88 2.17 39.86
N ALA A 644 3.49 3.34 40.40
CA ALA A 644 2.13 3.87 40.23
C ALA A 644 1.81 4.16 38.75
N ALA A 645 0.63 3.71 38.30
CA ALA A 645 0.06 3.96 36.98
C ALA A 645 -0.87 5.19 37.03
N LEU A 646 -1.46 5.55 35.88
CA LEU A 646 -2.35 6.71 35.76
C LEU A 646 -3.63 6.62 36.64
N LEU A 647 -4.09 5.40 36.91
CA LEU A 647 -5.23 5.12 37.79
C LEU A 647 -4.73 4.57 39.14
N ALA A 648 -5.23 5.15 40.22
CA ALA A 648 -4.93 4.66 41.57
C ALA A 648 -5.72 3.36 41.84
N PRO A 649 -5.07 2.27 42.30
CA PRO A 649 -5.79 1.07 42.72
C PRO A 649 -6.63 1.32 43.98
N PRO A 650 -7.72 0.56 44.19
CA PRO A 650 -8.15 -0.56 43.37
C PRO A 650 -8.93 -0.13 42.12
N PHE A 651 -8.66 -0.79 40.99
CA PHE A 651 -9.47 -0.69 39.78
C PHE A 651 -9.61 -2.07 39.14
N GLY A 652 -10.70 -2.28 38.40
CA GLY A 652 -11.00 -3.54 37.72
C GLY A 652 -11.68 -3.30 36.39
N GLY A 653 -11.71 -4.35 35.56
CA GLY A 653 -12.54 -4.37 34.36
C GLY A 653 -14.02 -4.60 34.71
N THR A 654 -14.88 -4.59 33.70
CA THR A 654 -16.30 -4.98 33.84
C THR A 654 -16.51 -6.50 33.84
N GLY A 655 -15.47 -7.30 34.13
CA GLY A 655 -15.51 -8.76 33.98
C GLY A 655 -14.18 -9.44 34.40
N PRO A 656 -13.88 -10.63 33.83
CA PRO A 656 -12.76 -11.48 34.27
C PRO A 656 -11.38 -11.02 33.74
N SER A 657 -11.22 -9.78 33.32
CA SER A 657 -9.96 -9.24 32.80
C SER A 657 -9.71 -7.81 33.23
N VAL A 658 -8.43 -7.44 33.32
CA VAL A 658 -7.97 -6.10 33.64
C VAL A 658 -6.62 -5.86 32.98
N SER A 659 -6.41 -4.66 32.44
CA SER A 659 -5.17 -4.29 31.75
C SER A 659 -4.65 -2.96 32.28
N VAL A 660 -3.32 -2.83 32.35
CA VAL A 660 -2.61 -1.62 32.76
C VAL A 660 -1.60 -1.26 31.69
N SER A 661 -1.57 0.02 31.33
CA SER A 661 -0.59 0.58 30.41
C SER A 661 0.22 1.66 31.12
N TYR A 662 1.51 1.67 30.87
CA TYR A 662 2.48 2.60 31.42
C TYR A 662 3.12 3.39 30.27
N GLY A 663 3.27 4.71 30.47
CA GLY A 663 4.13 5.54 29.63
C GLY A 663 5.60 5.36 30.01
N ALA A 664 6.50 5.71 29.09
CA ALA A 664 7.95 5.64 29.27
C ALA A 664 8.42 6.29 30.58
N SER A 665 7.92 7.49 30.86
CA SER A 665 8.31 8.28 32.03
C SER A 665 7.82 7.69 33.37
N GLN A 666 6.92 6.71 33.35
CA GLN A 666 6.35 6.08 34.54
C GLN A 666 7.10 4.80 34.95
N MET A 667 7.89 4.23 34.04
CA MET A 667 8.57 2.95 34.22
C MET A 667 10.07 3.16 34.44
N THR A 668 10.52 2.95 35.68
CA THR A 668 11.95 2.73 35.97
C THR A 668 12.34 1.31 35.56
N THR A 669 13.64 1.05 35.33
CA THR A 669 14.26 -0.14 34.71
C THR A 669 14.05 -1.50 35.41
N VAL A 670 12.93 -1.75 36.07
CA VAL A 670 12.68 -3.00 36.84
C VAL A 670 11.32 -3.61 36.51
N GLY A 671 10.42 -2.88 35.85
CA GLY A 671 9.07 -3.34 35.47
C GLY A 671 8.01 -3.01 36.52
N ALA A 672 6.95 -3.82 36.60
CA ALA A 672 5.81 -3.61 37.50
C ALA A 672 5.43 -4.87 38.27
N ALA A 673 5.00 -4.71 39.52
CA ALA A 673 4.49 -5.82 40.34
C ALA A 673 3.35 -5.36 41.25
N GLY A 674 2.54 -6.30 41.69
CA GLY A 674 1.43 -5.97 42.58
C GLY A 674 0.57 -7.16 42.96
N ASN A 675 -0.59 -6.84 43.52
CA ASN A 675 -1.57 -7.82 43.97
C ASN A 675 -2.84 -7.71 43.15
N TRP A 676 -3.49 -8.83 42.93
CA TRP A 676 -4.79 -8.93 42.29
C TRP A 676 -5.81 -9.61 43.23
N THR A 677 -7.09 -9.34 42.99
CA THR A 677 -8.21 -10.05 43.61
C THR A 677 -9.21 -10.44 42.54
N LEU A 678 -9.79 -11.62 42.64
CA LEU A 678 -10.88 -12.10 41.78
C LEU A 678 -12.11 -12.37 42.65
N GLU A 679 -13.18 -11.61 42.44
CA GLU A 679 -14.49 -11.91 43.02
C GLU A 679 -15.15 -13.01 42.20
N THR A 680 -15.50 -14.13 42.83
CA THR A 680 -16.00 -15.34 42.16
C THR A 680 -17.52 -15.50 42.23
N GLY A 681 -18.22 -14.54 42.87
CA GLY A 681 -19.68 -14.55 43.06
C GLY A 681 -20.45 -14.37 41.76
N GLY A 682 -20.51 -15.41 40.95
CA GLY A 682 -21.11 -15.40 39.61
C GLY A 682 -20.39 -16.31 38.60
N MET A 683 -19.24 -16.87 38.97
CA MET A 683 -18.52 -17.86 38.15
C MET A 683 -19.15 -19.25 38.29
N GLU A 684 -19.16 -20.03 37.21
CA GLU A 684 -19.66 -21.41 37.23
C GLU A 684 -18.65 -22.35 37.91
N PRO A 685 -19.08 -23.45 38.56
CA PRO A 685 -18.16 -24.49 39.03
C PRO A 685 -17.40 -25.12 37.85
N CYS A 686 -16.12 -24.76 37.70
CA CYS A 686 -15.29 -25.15 36.56
C CYS A 686 -13.79 -25.07 36.91
N GLY A 687 -12.96 -25.58 36.00
CA GLY A 687 -11.52 -25.35 36.00
C GLY A 687 -11.19 -24.06 35.25
N TYR A 688 -10.46 -23.17 35.92
CA TYR A 688 -10.04 -21.88 35.41
C TYR A 688 -8.51 -21.78 35.39
N ASN A 689 -8.01 -20.82 34.65
CA ASN A 689 -6.66 -20.30 34.86
C ASN A 689 -6.70 -18.78 34.95
N ILE A 690 -5.81 -18.22 35.76
CA ILE A 690 -5.40 -16.84 35.65
C ILE A 690 -4.18 -16.78 34.75
N ARG A 691 -4.25 -15.91 33.76
CA ARG A 691 -3.19 -15.67 32.78
C ARG A 691 -2.73 -14.24 32.91
N ILE A 692 -1.41 -14.05 32.98
CA ILE A 692 -0.78 -12.76 32.75
C ILE A 692 -0.15 -12.74 31.36
N GLU A 693 -0.40 -11.68 30.62
CA GLU A 693 0.31 -11.36 29.38
C GLU A 693 0.93 -9.97 29.53
N VAL A 694 2.19 -9.85 29.14
CA VAL A 694 2.97 -8.61 29.27
C VAL A 694 3.62 -8.25 27.95
N TRP A 695 3.74 -6.96 27.71
CA TRP A 695 4.43 -6.41 26.55
C TRP A 695 5.34 -5.28 26.99
N ASP A 696 6.54 -5.25 26.42
CA ASP A 696 7.45 -4.12 26.57
C ASP A 696 7.18 -3.06 25.48
N ARG A 697 8.02 -2.01 25.39
CA ARG A 697 7.95 -0.96 24.37
C ARG A 697 8.93 -1.17 23.20
N THR A 698 9.52 -2.35 23.05
CA THR A 698 10.49 -2.62 21.99
C THR A 698 9.81 -2.72 20.63
N ILE A 699 10.34 -2.08 19.60
CA ILE A 699 9.91 -2.25 18.22
C ILE A 699 10.54 -3.54 17.69
N VAL A 700 9.73 -4.57 17.56
CA VAL A 700 10.15 -5.93 17.19
C VAL A 700 9.95 -6.16 15.70
N ASN A 701 10.99 -6.67 15.04
CA ASN A 701 10.98 -7.06 13.62
C ASN A 701 10.57 -5.93 12.67
N SER A 702 10.80 -4.67 13.08
CA SER A 702 10.40 -3.47 12.32
C SER A 702 8.90 -3.44 11.99
N HIS A 703 8.07 -4.11 12.78
CA HIS A 703 6.66 -4.35 12.44
C HIS A 703 5.70 -4.13 13.60
N GLN A 704 6.06 -4.54 14.82
CA GLN A 704 5.13 -4.50 15.96
C GLN A 704 5.79 -3.90 17.18
N LEU A 705 4.98 -3.33 18.06
CA LEU A 705 5.42 -2.73 19.30
C LEU A 705 5.17 -3.69 20.46
N GLY A 706 6.25 -4.16 21.07
CA GLY A 706 6.30 -4.99 22.27
C GLY A 706 6.79 -6.42 22.01
N TRP A 707 7.86 -6.81 22.70
CA TRP A 707 8.15 -8.22 22.95
C TRP A 707 7.08 -8.80 23.90
N PRO A 708 6.50 -9.97 23.59
CA PRO A 708 5.54 -10.60 24.49
C PRO A 708 6.25 -11.41 25.58
N GLY A 709 5.62 -11.48 26.75
CA GLY A 709 5.88 -12.44 27.81
C GLY A 709 4.55 -12.91 28.40
N SER A 710 4.48 -14.11 28.94
CA SER A 710 3.25 -14.61 29.55
C SER A 710 3.55 -15.65 30.62
N ASP A 711 2.64 -15.75 31.57
CA ASP A 711 2.62 -16.79 32.58
C ASP A 711 1.17 -17.16 32.92
N ILE A 712 0.95 -18.37 33.45
CA ILE A 712 -0.38 -18.95 33.62
C ILE A 712 -0.44 -19.88 34.82
N GLU A 713 -1.46 -19.68 35.65
CA GLU A 713 -1.70 -20.54 36.82
C GLU A 713 -3.14 -21.00 36.91
N GLY A 714 -3.31 -22.29 37.22
CA GLY A 714 -4.63 -22.94 37.26
C GLY A 714 -5.30 -22.90 38.63
N PHE A 715 -6.63 -22.95 38.66
CA PHE A 715 -7.45 -23.17 39.86
C PHE A 715 -8.81 -23.78 39.52
N CYS A 716 -9.52 -24.32 40.51
CA CYS A 716 -10.89 -24.80 40.35
C CYS A 716 -11.84 -24.08 41.31
N ILE A 717 -13.06 -23.82 40.87
CA ILE A 717 -14.17 -23.37 41.72
C ILE A 717 -15.15 -24.53 41.91
N GLU A 718 -15.54 -24.80 43.15
CA GLU A 718 -16.56 -25.80 43.51
C GLU A 718 -17.70 -25.26 44.37
#